data_AF-A0AA46PHI5-F1
#
_entry.id   AF-A0AA46PHI5-F1
#
_cell.length_a   1.000
_cell.length_b   1.000
_cell.length_c   1.000
_cell.angle_alpha   90.00
_cell.angle_beta   90.00
_cell.angle_gamma   90.00
#
_symmetry.space_group_name_H-M   'P 1'
#
loop_
_entity.id
_entity.type
_entity.pdbx_description
1 polymer ?
#
loop_
_entity_poly.entity_id
_entity_poly.type
_entity_poly.pdbx_seq_one_letter_code
_entity_poly.pdbx_strand_id
1 'polypeptide(L)'
;MDDAGNVGSTDSQTVVVDASVPVNSITVDTLFSADTTPTITGTYANAMKGNDFIQVTVNGKTYTQGDGYLTVNTTNKTWSLQIPDTDAMNVAGNADVKYDITAEIIAAAGGKVADATSEELTIFKNVSINAGPNPDYVDQKPLLNGLIKLGTNESLEVKIYDNDGVLVRTFSSINGANSIDGLTIDTVANTWKIVNANWGANQLEGGNYTAKASVVTKDGSGGQSSTDQAITVIEPKVIPVDNKADDSDIGSKIYALDDGGYLLVWAQNQTKSTETNGTSNYDLVAQRYDQTGQKVGGFIKITDTPTGGSANSEGYGDRMDMWDSYGGFNVYIDANSHLTIAYTASQGQKGFVKVYDDAMNLLSTSQVSGGDYYFGFNTVATSNGNVVVYTSGTLQNYNVYFSGSNNNYATSTKLTNETNGGNGYIYGASQTPAGAAIGNKASNIESLSAISLGGSKVLIQYADFTATNINPTKQNLMVVDYASDGKATIVTSMVANIFDNGWQVGAKSFALKEGGFVSLWASNHESATAATGTAAKGTMDGFDVYARRFNYDDVTKTITALDAQEKRVNTTTDGVNGVGYSTMATGHMSGVALEHGGYVIVWTKMLSNTLSEVYSQSFDAAGNKLGGETLVSTQTVDGTGSVDTLPYVAALADGGYVVTWTNSNQDYKVNSLTADIKSVIVNADGSIRGEGEAPSMSAKYLTGEGELIGTDGVNTLDGRHGATVMEAGNGNDYIIIKDTNFDLIDGGTGSDTLVWDSKADLNLGDILSKVNSIETIYLGDENANTLTISIDDLLSISSTDMLVVQGGDTDLVKLVDQDGWVSAGTQTYRGEVYQVYTHQENIDAMLWIQHNIDVIG
;
A
#
# COMPACT_ATOMS: atom_id res chain seq x y z
N MET A 1 -3.98 -87.47 66.37
CA MET A 1 -4.33 -88.05 67.66
C MET A 1 -3.02 -88.27 68.39
N ASP A 2 -2.90 -87.82 69.63
CA ASP A 2 -1.67 -88.04 70.40
C ASP A 2 -1.64 -89.45 71.03
N ASP A 3 -0.51 -89.80 71.64
CA ASP A 3 -0.29 -91.11 72.25
C ASP A 3 -1.22 -91.41 73.45
N ALA A 4 -1.98 -90.42 73.95
CA ALA A 4 -3.01 -90.57 74.98
C ALA A 4 -4.43 -90.76 74.41
N GLY A 5 -4.59 -90.75 73.08
CA GLY A 5 -5.88 -90.90 72.43
C GLY A 5 -6.68 -89.59 72.34
N ASN A 6 -6.07 -88.42 72.53
CA ASN A 6 -6.74 -87.15 72.29
C ASN A 6 -6.70 -86.80 70.80
N VAL A 7 -7.85 -86.44 70.23
CA VAL A 7 -7.93 -85.97 68.85
C VAL A 7 -7.74 -84.45 68.84
N GLY A 8 -6.58 -83.98 68.35
CA GLY A 8 -6.40 -82.57 68.04
C GLY A 8 -7.24 -82.19 66.81
N SER A 9 -8.05 -81.15 66.93
CA SER A 9 -8.77 -80.55 65.79
C SER A 9 -7.80 -79.69 64.98
N THR A 10 -7.70 -79.94 63.68
CA THR A 10 -7.14 -78.99 62.71
C THR A 10 -8.31 -78.25 62.06
N ASP A 11 -8.34 -76.93 62.15
CA ASP A 11 -9.22 -76.14 61.30
C ASP A 11 -8.76 -76.32 59.85
N SER A 12 -9.46 -77.16 59.10
CA SER A 12 -9.23 -77.29 57.66
C SER A 12 -9.67 -76.00 56.99
N GLN A 13 -8.72 -75.16 56.57
CA GLN A 13 -8.98 -74.08 55.63
C GLN A 13 -9.10 -74.65 54.22
N THR A 14 -10.27 -74.49 53.61
CA THR A 14 -10.44 -74.70 52.18
C THR A 14 -9.99 -73.42 51.47
N VAL A 15 -8.84 -73.45 50.79
CA VAL A 15 -8.44 -72.38 49.87
C VAL A 15 -8.89 -72.78 48.47
N VAL A 16 -9.79 -72.00 47.87
CA VAL A 16 -10.07 -72.10 46.44
C VAL A 16 -8.96 -71.35 45.72
N VAL A 17 -8.01 -72.08 45.13
CA VAL A 17 -7.00 -71.51 44.24
C VAL A 17 -7.59 -71.46 42.85
N ASP A 18 -8.07 -70.28 42.45
CA ASP A 18 -8.41 -70.00 41.06
C ASP A 18 -7.11 -69.58 40.34
N ALA A 19 -6.59 -70.46 39.49
CA ALA A 19 -5.44 -70.17 38.62
C ALA A 19 -5.89 -69.93 37.16
N SER A 20 -7.17 -69.64 36.94
CA SER A 20 -7.69 -69.46 35.59
C SER A 20 -7.21 -68.13 35.00
N VAL A 21 -6.54 -68.22 33.85
CA VAL A 21 -6.28 -67.08 32.99
C VAL A 21 -7.54 -66.83 32.17
N PRO A 22 -7.97 -65.57 31.97
CA PRO A 22 -9.09 -65.28 31.07
C PRO A 22 -8.79 -65.85 29.67
N VAL A 23 -9.69 -66.67 29.12
CA VAL A 23 -9.58 -67.21 27.74
C VAL A 23 -10.14 -66.24 26.69
N ASN A 24 -10.31 -64.98 27.08
CA ASN A 24 -10.88 -63.94 26.26
C ASN A 24 -9.77 -63.27 25.45
N SER A 25 -10.12 -62.64 24.33
CA SER A 25 -9.21 -61.74 23.62
C SER A 25 -9.70 -60.31 23.82
N ILE A 26 -8.76 -59.39 23.96
CA ILE A 26 -8.98 -57.94 24.01
C ILE A 26 -8.17 -57.30 22.88
N THR A 27 -8.70 -56.24 22.29
CA THR A 27 -8.05 -55.46 21.23
C THR A 27 -7.98 -54.00 21.63
N VAL A 28 -7.01 -53.28 21.08
CA VAL A 28 -6.98 -51.81 21.05
C VAL A 28 -7.22 -51.37 19.59
N ASP A 29 -8.09 -50.39 19.40
CA ASP A 29 -8.33 -49.82 18.07
C ASP A 29 -7.23 -48.79 17.76
N THR A 30 -6.72 -48.77 16.52
CA THR A 30 -5.73 -47.78 16.08
C THR A 30 -6.34 -46.39 16.01
N LEU A 31 -5.66 -45.39 16.59
CA LEU A 31 -6.08 -44.00 16.63
C LEU A 31 -4.95 -43.07 16.18
N PHE A 32 -5.29 -42.23 15.21
CA PHE A 32 -4.47 -41.12 14.72
C PHE A 32 -5.19 -39.83 15.06
N SER A 33 -4.55 -38.97 15.83
CA SER A 33 -5.23 -37.84 16.45
C SER A 33 -4.27 -36.68 16.74
N ALA A 34 -4.76 -35.44 16.64
CA ALA A 34 -4.11 -34.27 17.24
C ALA A 34 -4.69 -33.92 18.62
N ASP A 35 -5.66 -34.69 19.12
CA ASP A 35 -6.15 -34.60 20.50
C ASP A 35 -5.05 -35.07 21.47
N THR A 36 -4.64 -34.20 22.38
CA THR A 36 -3.68 -34.53 23.44
C THR A 36 -4.32 -35.38 24.55
N THR A 37 -5.64 -35.48 24.59
CA THR A 37 -6.45 -36.18 25.59
C THR A 37 -7.50 -37.09 24.93
N PRO A 38 -7.10 -37.99 24.02
CA PRO A 38 -8.03 -38.73 23.19
C PRO A 38 -8.87 -39.75 23.96
N THR A 39 -10.03 -40.10 23.41
CA THR A 39 -10.74 -41.33 23.78
C THR A 39 -10.15 -42.53 23.02
N ILE A 40 -9.46 -43.41 23.74
CA ILE A 40 -8.95 -44.69 23.21
C ILE A 40 -10.04 -45.76 23.35
N THR A 41 -10.26 -46.56 22.31
CA THR A 41 -11.29 -47.62 22.31
C THR A 41 -10.72 -48.98 22.01
N GLY A 42 -11.51 -50.00 22.32
CA GLY A 42 -11.24 -51.35 21.88
C GLY A 42 -12.39 -52.31 22.17
N THR A 43 -12.19 -53.57 21.80
CA THR A 43 -13.21 -54.61 21.91
C THR A 43 -12.70 -55.83 22.66
N TYR A 44 -13.62 -56.69 23.11
CA TYR A 44 -13.26 -58.01 23.61
C TYR A 44 -14.27 -59.07 23.20
N ALA A 45 -13.83 -60.32 23.01
CA ALA A 45 -14.62 -61.32 22.27
C ALA A 45 -15.79 -61.95 23.05
N ASN A 46 -15.54 -62.35 24.30
CA ASN A 46 -16.44 -63.15 25.13
C ASN A 46 -16.91 -62.39 26.38
N ALA A 47 -18.02 -62.81 26.98
CA ALA A 47 -18.46 -62.23 28.25
C ALA A 47 -17.39 -62.46 29.33
N MET A 48 -17.05 -61.40 30.07
CA MET A 48 -16.13 -61.48 31.21
C MET A 48 -16.77 -62.32 32.34
N LYS A 49 -15.97 -63.11 33.05
CA LYS A 49 -16.47 -63.98 34.14
C LYS A 49 -16.50 -63.18 35.44
N GLY A 50 -17.56 -63.33 36.24
CA GLY A 50 -17.59 -62.86 37.64
C GLY A 50 -17.07 -61.43 37.86
N ASN A 51 -15.99 -61.30 38.65
CA ASN A 51 -15.33 -60.04 39.02
C ASN A 51 -14.10 -59.71 38.14
N ASP A 52 -13.99 -60.29 36.93
CA ASP A 52 -12.96 -59.90 35.97
C ASP A 52 -13.13 -58.42 35.61
N PHE A 53 -12.02 -57.71 35.41
CA PHE A 53 -12.02 -56.28 35.06
C PHE A 53 -10.99 -55.96 33.98
N ILE A 54 -11.17 -54.80 33.34
CA ILE A 54 -10.22 -54.29 32.34
C ILE A 54 -9.31 -53.24 33.00
N GLN A 55 -8.03 -53.31 32.64
CA GLN A 55 -7.00 -52.32 32.93
C GLN A 55 -6.36 -51.88 31.62
N VAL A 56 -6.11 -50.58 31.45
CA VAL A 56 -5.44 -50.05 30.26
C VAL A 56 -4.23 -49.24 30.72
N THR A 57 -3.06 -49.47 30.12
CA THR A 57 -1.84 -48.72 30.41
C THR A 57 -1.42 -47.91 29.19
N VAL A 58 -1.25 -46.61 29.37
CA VAL A 58 -0.89 -45.63 28.34
C VAL A 58 0.27 -44.79 28.87
N ASN A 59 1.37 -44.69 28.11
CA ASN A 59 2.56 -43.92 28.49
C ASN A 59 3.06 -44.23 29.92
N GLY A 60 3.04 -45.52 30.30
CA GLY A 60 3.43 -45.98 31.64
C GLY A 60 2.43 -45.71 32.77
N LYS A 61 1.32 -45.02 32.51
CA LYS A 61 0.23 -44.80 33.47
C LYS A 61 -0.88 -45.82 33.29
N THR A 62 -1.34 -46.41 34.40
CA THR A 62 -2.39 -47.40 34.44
C THR A 62 -3.74 -46.78 34.81
N TYR A 63 -4.78 -47.14 34.05
CA TYR A 63 -6.19 -46.81 34.25
C TYR A 63 -6.98 -48.09 34.52
N THR A 64 -7.92 -48.03 35.46
CA THR A 64 -8.65 -49.20 35.96
C THR A 64 -10.14 -48.92 36.02
N GLN A 65 -10.96 -49.94 35.75
CA GLN A 65 -12.41 -49.80 35.81
C GLN A 65 -12.88 -49.18 37.13
N GLY A 66 -13.60 -48.05 37.04
CA GLY A 66 -14.10 -47.31 38.20
C GLY A 66 -13.27 -46.10 38.63
N ASP A 67 -12.16 -45.80 37.93
CA ASP A 67 -11.38 -44.58 38.12
C ASP A 67 -12.06 -43.30 37.58
N GLY A 68 -13.15 -43.45 36.84
CA GLY A 68 -13.90 -42.37 36.21
C GLY A 68 -13.49 -42.05 34.77
N TYR A 69 -12.42 -42.67 34.27
CA TYR A 69 -11.86 -42.46 32.93
C TYR A 69 -12.02 -43.69 32.03
N LEU A 70 -11.87 -44.90 32.59
CA LEU A 70 -12.07 -46.16 31.88
C LEU A 70 -13.51 -46.68 32.05
N THR A 71 -14.25 -46.73 30.95
CA THR A 71 -15.61 -47.27 30.87
C THR A 71 -15.64 -48.59 30.11
N VAL A 72 -16.32 -49.58 30.68
CA VAL A 72 -16.51 -50.90 30.04
C VAL A 72 -17.98 -51.16 29.79
N ASN A 73 -18.34 -51.41 28.54
CA ASN A 73 -19.71 -51.76 28.14
C ASN A 73 -19.84 -53.28 27.98
N THR A 74 -20.42 -53.92 28.98
CA THR A 74 -20.58 -55.37 29.02
C THR A 74 -21.56 -55.94 27.99
N THR A 75 -22.50 -55.11 27.52
CA THR A 75 -23.53 -55.50 26.55
C THR A 75 -22.96 -55.53 25.14
N ASN A 76 -22.23 -54.47 24.77
CA ASN A 76 -21.65 -54.32 23.44
C ASN A 76 -20.25 -54.93 23.34
N LYS A 77 -19.67 -55.34 24.48
CA LYS A 77 -18.32 -55.89 24.60
C LYS A 77 -17.24 -54.94 24.09
N THR A 78 -17.39 -53.68 24.46
CA THR A 78 -16.45 -52.61 24.14
C THR A 78 -15.93 -51.97 25.40
N TRP A 79 -14.78 -51.32 25.31
CA TRP A 79 -14.24 -50.46 26.35
C TRP A 79 -13.78 -49.14 25.73
N SER A 80 -13.72 -48.11 26.56
CA SER A 80 -13.34 -46.76 26.17
C SER A 80 -12.62 -46.08 27.34
N LEU A 81 -11.46 -45.49 27.07
CA LEU A 81 -10.64 -44.76 28.01
C LEU A 81 -10.52 -43.31 27.53
N GLN A 82 -11.04 -42.35 28.31
CA GLN A 82 -10.76 -40.94 28.07
C GLN A 82 -9.50 -40.53 28.82
N ILE A 83 -8.47 -40.07 28.10
CA ILE A 83 -7.26 -39.55 28.75
C ILE A 83 -7.62 -38.22 29.44
N PRO A 84 -7.36 -38.06 30.75
CA PRO A 84 -7.69 -36.81 31.44
C PRO A 84 -6.68 -35.70 31.14
N ASP A 85 -7.11 -34.44 31.28
CA ASP A 85 -6.27 -33.25 31.07
C ASP A 85 -4.93 -33.28 31.83
N THR A 86 -4.90 -33.86 33.03
CA THR A 86 -3.67 -33.98 33.83
C THR A 86 -2.63 -34.91 33.22
N ASP A 87 -3.04 -35.78 32.29
CA ASP A 87 -2.19 -36.74 31.59
C ASP A 87 -2.09 -36.43 30.09
N ALA A 88 -2.41 -35.19 29.68
CA ALA A 88 -2.35 -34.76 28.29
C ALA A 88 -0.99 -35.11 27.65
N MET A 89 -1.06 -35.71 26.47
CA MET A 89 0.04 -36.34 25.76
C MET A 89 0.55 -35.42 24.65
N ASN A 90 1.85 -35.47 24.37
CA ASN A 90 2.51 -34.67 23.33
C ASN A 90 2.25 -33.13 23.41
N VAL A 91 2.03 -32.58 24.61
CA VAL A 91 1.73 -31.14 24.81
C VAL A 91 2.89 -30.24 24.38
N ALA A 92 4.13 -30.66 24.65
CA ALA A 92 5.35 -29.88 24.42
C ALA A 92 6.23 -30.41 23.26
N GLY A 93 5.82 -31.46 22.55
CA GLY A 93 6.65 -32.07 21.52
C GLY A 93 6.70 -31.25 20.23
N ASN A 94 7.82 -31.34 19.50
CA ASN A 94 8.01 -30.72 18.17
C ASN A 94 7.87 -31.74 17.03
N ALA A 95 7.39 -32.96 17.32
CA ALA A 95 7.25 -34.04 16.36
C ALA A 95 6.07 -34.96 16.73
N ASP A 96 5.62 -35.76 15.78
CA ASP A 96 4.61 -36.79 16.00
C ASP A 96 5.14 -37.85 16.96
N VAL A 97 4.35 -38.25 17.95
CA VAL A 97 4.74 -39.27 18.94
C VAL A 97 3.80 -40.47 18.85
N LYS A 98 4.39 -41.65 18.79
CA LYS A 98 3.68 -42.93 18.86
C LYS A 98 3.72 -43.50 20.26
N TYR A 99 2.60 -44.06 20.70
CA TYR A 99 2.44 -44.69 22.01
C TYR A 99 1.90 -46.10 21.84
N ASP A 100 2.55 -47.05 22.51
CA ASP A 100 2.03 -48.41 22.70
C ASP A 100 0.97 -48.41 23.79
N ILE A 101 -0.15 -49.08 23.55
CA ILE A 101 -1.26 -49.17 24.49
C ILE A 101 -1.43 -50.61 24.95
N THR A 102 -1.30 -50.87 26.26
CA THR A 102 -1.51 -52.22 26.80
C THR A 102 -2.87 -52.31 27.48
N ALA A 103 -3.84 -52.93 26.80
CA ALA A 103 -5.14 -53.30 27.39
C ALA A 103 -5.10 -54.74 27.92
N GLU A 104 -5.50 -54.95 29.17
CA GLU A 104 -5.49 -56.26 29.83
C GLU A 104 -6.88 -56.61 30.41
N ILE A 105 -7.33 -57.85 30.23
CA ILE A 105 -8.40 -58.43 31.04
C ILE A 105 -7.73 -59.18 32.20
N ILE A 106 -8.11 -58.83 33.42
CA ILE A 106 -7.52 -59.36 34.65
C ILE A 106 -8.60 -60.15 35.39
N ALA A 107 -8.32 -61.43 35.65
CA ALA A 107 -9.16 -62.28 36.47
C ALA A 107 -9.11 -61.85 37.94
N ALA A 108 -10.16 -62.16 38.70
CA ALA A 108 -10.22 -61.86 40.15
C ALA A 108 -9.03 -62.44 40.95
N ALA A 109 -8.40 -63.51 40.45
CA ALA A 109 -7.22 -64.15 41.05
C ALA A 109 -5.87 -63.65 40.48
N GLY A 110 -5.88 -62.68 39.56
CA GLY A 110 -4.68 -62.01 39.04
C GLY A 110 -4.13 -62.56 37.72
N GLY A 111 -4.70 -63.62 37.14
CA GLY A 111 -4.35 -64.07 35.79
C GLY A 111 -4.74 -63.02 34.74
N LYS A 112 -3.88 -62.77 33.73
CA LYS A 112 -4.09 -61.70 32.75
C LYS A 112 -4.02 -62.19 31.31
N VAL A 113 -4.78 -61.55 30.44
CA VAL A 113 -4.59 -61.60 28.98
C VAL A 113 -4.50 -60.17 28.47
N ALA A 114 -3.41 -59.87 27.76
CA ALA A 114 -3.19 -58.57 27.14
C ALA A 114 -3.57 -58.60 25.67
N ASP A 115 -3.86 -57.42 25.14
CA ASP A 115 -3.84 -57.18 23.71
C ASP A 115 -2.47 -57.53 23.10
N ALA A 116 -2.45 -57.82 21.79
CA ALA A 116 -1.27 -58.27 21.07
C ALA A 116 -0.75 -57.27 20.03
N THR A 117 -1.40 -56.11 19.86
CA THR A 117 -0.96 -55.07 18.94
C THR A 117 0.08 -54.15 19.61
N SER A 118 0.68 -53.25 18.83
CA SER A 118 1.57 -52.19 19.33
C SER A 118 1.44 -50.95 18.43
N GLU A 119 1.95 -49.80 18.89
CA GLU A 119 1.91 -48.49 18.23
C GLU A 119 0.50 -48.03 17.81
N GLU A 120 -0.51 -48.31 18.62
CA GLU A 120 -1.91 -48.05 18.25
C GLU A 120 -2.29 -46.57 18.30
N LEU A 121 -1.59 -45.77 19.11
CA LEU A 121 -1.89 -44.35 19.26
C LEU A 121 -0.78 -43.49 18.68
N THR A 122 -1.09 -42.68 17.67
CA THR A 122 -0.21 -41.61 17.19
C THR A 122 -0.83 -40.26 17.53
N ILE A 123 -0.13 -39.47 18.37
CA ILE A 123 -0.49 -38.07 18.63
C ILE A 123 0.37 -37.18 17.75
N PHE A 124 -0.26 -36.57 16.75
CA PHE A 124 0.41 -35.66 15.81
C PHE A 124 0.87 -34.38 16.50
N LYS A 125 1.88 -33.73 15.94
CA LYS A 125 2.24 -32.33 16.23
C LYS A 125 2.35 -31.57 14.92
N ASN A 126 1.44 -30.61 14.68
CA ASN A 126 1.58 -29.53 13.70
C ASN A 126 0.27 -28.75 13.61
N VAL A 127 0.16 -27.65 14.35
CA VAL A 127 -0.84 -26.61 14.08
C VAL A 127 -0.08 -25.31 14.09
N SER A 128 0.07 -24.70 12.92
CA SER A 128 0.63 -23.36 12.81
C SER A 128 -0.38 -22.43 12.18
N ILE A 129 -0.08 -21.14 12.31
CA ILE A 129 -0.75 -20.09 11.61
C ILE A 129 0.31 -19.06 11.23
N ASN A 130 0.28 -18.63 9.98
CA ASN A 130 1.09 -17.55 9.49
C ASN A 130 0.14 -16.49 8.96
N ALA A 131 0.51 -15.23 9.21
CA ALA A 131 -0.10 -14.09 8.57
C ALA A 131 0.86 -13.56 7.50
N GLY A 132 0.30 -13.18 6.36
CA GLY A 132 1.02 -12.37 5.38
C GLY A 132 1.42 -11.00 5.94
N PRO A 133 2.00 -10.12 5.09
CA PRO A 133 2.19 -8.72 5.42
C PRO A 133 0.88 -8.10 5.93
N ASN A 134 1.01 -7.04 6.71
CA ASN A 134 -0.17 -6.33 7.21
C ASN A 134 -1.06 -5.90 6.04
N PRO A 135 -2.35 -6.30 6.03
CA PRO A 135 -3.29 -5.89 5.01
C PRO A 135 -3.40 -4.36 4.96
N ASP A 136 -3.33 -3.81 3.75
CA ASP A 136 -3.56 -2.39 3.52
C ASP A 136 -5.06 -2.07 3.42
N TYR A 137 -5.34 -0.79 3.22
CA TYR A 137 -6.67 -0.25 2.99
C TYR A 137 -7.49 -0.97 1.92
N VAL A 138 -6.86 -1.41 0.82
CA VAL A 138 -7.53 -2.01 -0.32
C VAL A 138 -7.83 -3.48 -0.03
N ASP A 139 -6.97 -4.15 0.73
CA ASP A 139 -7.08 -5.56 1.07
C ASP A 139 -7.16 -5.83 2.57
N GLN A 140 -8.22 -5.37 3.24
CA GLN A 140 -8.54 -5.67 4.64
C GLN A 140 -8.89 -7.16 4.93
N LYS A 141 -8.36 -8.11 4.14
CA LYS A 141 -8.56 -9.56 4.26
C LYS A 141 -7.19 -10.26 4.32
N PRO A 142 -6.61 -10.43 5.52
CA PRO A 142 -5.26 -10.97 5.66
C PRO A 142 -5.16 -12.38 5.07
N LEU A 143 -4.00 -12.70 4.47
CA LEU A 143 -3.69 -14.08 4.15
C LEU A 143 -3.44 -14.83 5.44
N LEU A 144 -4.24 -15.87 5.70
CA LEU A 144 -4.02 -16.78 6.81
C LEU A 144 -3.90 -18.20 6.28
N ASN A 145 -2.77 -18.82 6.57
CA ASN A 145 -2.46 -20.19 6.22
C ASN A 145 -1.65 -20.84 7.34
N GLY A 146 -1.28 -22.10 7.16
CA GLY A 146 -0.35 -22.76 8.06
C GLY A 146 -0.30 -24.26 7.80
N LEU A 147 0.40 -24.98 8.68
CA LEU A 147 0.36 -26.43 8.69
C LEU A 147 -0.75 -26.96 9.59
N ILE A 148 -1.26 -28.10 9.17
CA ILE A 148 -2.19 -28.88 9.96
C ILE A 148 -2.01 -30.37 9.67
N LYS A 149 -2.03 -31.18 10.73
CA LYS A 149 -2.35 -32.61 10.63
C LYS A 149 -3.61 -32.89 11.44
N LEU A 150 -4.58 -33.54 10.81
CA LEU A 150 -5.83 -33.92 11.46
C LEU A 150 -5.93 -35.44 11.59
N GLY A 151 -6.43 -35.87 12.74
CA GLY A 151 -6.91 -37.20 12.99
C GLY A 151 -8.29 -37.48 12.41
N THR A 152 -8.81 -38.66 12.71
CA THR A 152 -10.11 -39.11 12.19
C THR A 152 -11.25 -38.35 12.86
N ASN A 153 -12.10 -37.67 12.07
CA ASN A 153 -13.21 -36.81 12.54
C ASN A 153 -12.79 -35.56 13.33
N GLU A 154 -11.55 -35.11 13.15
CA GLU A 154 -11.10 -33.81 13.65
C GLU A 154 -11.31 -32.72 12.60
N SER A 155 -11.37 -31.48 13.05
CA SER A 155 -11.51 -30.31 12.18
C SER A 155 -10.60 -29.19 12.63
N LEU A 156 -10.35 -28.24 11.74
CA LEU A 156 -9.59 -27.05 12.06
C LEU A 156 -10.54 -25.87 12.25
N GLU A 157 -10.36 -25.10 13.31
CA GLU A 157 -10.92 -23.77 13.47
C GLU A 157 -9.82 -22.71 13.53
N VAL A 158 -10.06 -21.56 12.90
CA VAL A 158 -9.22 -20.36 13.01
C VAL A 158 -10.08 -19.25 13.58
N LYS A 159 -9.70 -18.75 14.75
CA LYS A 159 -10.42 -17.69 15.47
C LYS A 159 -9.64 -16.40 15.43
N ILE A 160 -10.34 -15.29 15.17
CA ILE A 160 -9.78 -13.94 15.13
C ILE A 160 -10.41 -13.12 16.25
N TYR A 161 -9.57 -12.55 17.09
CA TYR A 161 -9.93 -11.71 18.22
C TYR A 161 -9.47 -10.27 17.98
N ASP A 162 -10.24 -9.28 18.41
CA ASP A 162 -9.78 -7.89 18.46
C ASP A 162 -8.80 -7.64 19.63
N ASN A 163 -8.30 -6.41 19.74
CA ASN A 163 -7.37 -6.00 20.79
C ASN A 163 -7.96 -6.07 22.22
N ASP A 164 -9.29 -6.11 22.36
CA ASP A 164 -9.96 -6.30 23.65
C ASP A 164 -10.21 -7.79 23.97
N GLY A 165 -9.80 -8.70 23.07
CA GLY A 165 -9.98 -10.14 23.20
C GLY A 165 -11.38 -10.64 22.83
N VAL A 166 -12.19 -9.83 22.15
CA VAL A 166 -13.52 -10.21 21.68
C VAL A 166 -13.39 -11.00 20.38
N LEU A 167 -14.09 -12.13 20.28
CA LEU A 167 -14.13 -12.94 19.08
C LEU A 167 -14.87 -12.19 17.96
N VAL A 168 -14.16 -11.89 16.87
CA VAL A 168 -14.68 -11.18 15.70
C VAL A 168 -15.09 -12.14 14.60
N ARG A 169 -14.29 -13.20 14.38
CA ARG A 169 -14.53 -14.15 13.28
C ARG A 169 -14.05 -15.56 13.61
N THR A 170 -14.67 -16.56 13.00
CA THR A 170 -14.26 -17.97 13.08
C THR A 170 -14.35 -18.59 11.71
N PHE A 171 -13.27 -19.19 11.23
CA PHE A 171 -13.25 -20.02 10.04
C PHE A 171 -13.16 -21.50 10.44
N SER A 172 -13.85 -22.39 9.71
CA SER A 172 -13.83 -23.82 10.02
C SER A 172 -13.72 -24.69 8.78
N SER A 173 -12.97 -25.78 8.88
CA SER A 173 -12.88 -26.79 7.81
C SER A 173 -14.21 -27.54 7.61
N ILE A 174 -15.10 -27.55 8.61
CA ILE A 174 -16.43 -28.21 8.51
C ILE A 174 -17.36 -27.46 7.57
N ASN A 175 -17.22 -26.13 7.45
CA ASN A 175 -18.04 -25.31 6.57
C ASN A 175 -17.78 -25.62 5.08
N GLY A 176 -16.63 -26.23 4.78
CA GLY A 176 -16.19 -26.57 3.43
C GLY A 176 -15.48 -25.42 2.70
N ALA A 177 -14.61 -25.77 1.76
CA ALA A 177 -13.67 -24.86 1.11
C ALA A 177 -14.30 -23.64 0.39
N ASN A 178 -15.58 -23.71 0.01
CA ASN A 178 -16.27 -22.66 -0.75
C ASN A 178 -17.35 -21.93 0.07
N SER A 179 -17.48 -22.23 1.36
CA SER A 179 -18.41 -21.53 2.23
C SER A 179 -17.79 -20.22 2.71
N ILE A 180 -18.63 -19.21 2.92
CA ILE A 180 -18.28 -18.08 3.81
C ILE A 180 -17.86 -18.69 5.15
N ASP A 181 -16.79 -18.16 5.75
CA ASP A 181 -16.16 -18.68 6.96
C ASP A 181 -15.63 -20.14 6.81
N GLY A 182 -15.41 -20.59 5.58
CA GLY A 182 -14.75 -21.84 5.26
C GLY A 182 -13.23 -21.70 5.18
N LEU A 183 -12.51 -22.81 5.34
CA LEU A 183 -11.09 -22.91 5.00
C LEU A 183 -10.82 -24.19 4.21
N THR A 184 -9.72 -24.21 3.47
CA THR A 184 -9.27 -25.36 2.67
C THR A 184 -8.12 -26.07 3.39
N ILE A 185 -8.14 -27.40 3.40
CA ILE A 185 -7.04 -28.25 3.89
C ILE A 185 -6.50 -29.08 2.73
N ASP A 186 -5.18 -29.07 2.56
CA ASP A 186 -4.46 -30.00 1.71
C ASP A 186 -3.83 -31.08 2.60
N THR A 187 -4.40 -32.29 2.54
CA THR A 187 -3.96 -33.42 3.37
C THR A 187 -2.70 -34.10 2.85
N VAL A 188 -2.25 -33.78 1.64
CA VAL A 188 -0.99 -34.31 1.08
C VAL A 188 0.17 -33.43 1.54
N ALA A 189 0.01 -32.11 1.41
CA ALA A 189 1.00 -31.14 1.85
C ALA A 189 0.95 -30.87 3.38
N ASN A 190 -0.09 -31.34 4.07
CA ASN A 190 -0.38 -31.00 5.47
C ASN A 190 -0.52 -29.49 5.70
N THR A 191 -1.09 -28.76 4.74
CA THR A 191 -1.29 -27.31 4.80
C THR A 191 -2.76 -26.95 4.88
N TRP A 192 -3.06 -25.74 5.32
CA TRP A 192 -4.38 -25.14 5.24
C TRP A 192 -4.30 -23.68 4.84
N LYS A 193 -5.41 -23.14 4.31
CA LYS A 193 -5.53 -21.71 4.00
C LYS A 193 -6.96 -21.21 4.04
N ILE A 194 -7.11 -19.92 4.36
CA ILE A 194 -8.32 -19.15 4.12
C ILE A 194 -8.10 -18.36 2.83
N VAL A 195 -8.91 -18.63 1.80
CA VAL A 195 -8.86 -17.87 0.55
C VAL A 195 -9.73 -16.63 0.66
N ASN A 196 -9.36 -15.57 -0.07
CA ASN A 196 -10.04 -14.26 -0.03
C ASN A 196 -11.59 -14.38 -0.15
N ALA A 197 -12.08 -15.21 -1.09
CA ALA A 197 -13.52 -15.43 -1.29
C ALA A 197 -14.27 -15.92 -0.04
N ASN A 198 -13.59 -16.60 0.89
CA ASN A 198 -14.22 -17.18 2.08
C ASN A 198 -14.45 -16.16 3.19
N TRP A 199 -13.79 -15.00 3.14
CA TRP A 199 -14.08 -13.88 4.04
C TRP A 199 -15.48 -13.28 3.81
N GLY A 200 -16.05 -13.49 2.62
CA GLY A 200 -17.31 -12.88 2.19
C GLY A 200 -17.14 -11.41 1.83
N ALA A 201 -18.26 -10.67 1.85
CA ALA A 201 -18.28 -9.26 1.45
C ALA A 201 -17.73 -8.31 2.53
N ASN A 202 -17.70 -8.74 3.79
CA ASN A 202 -17.30 -7.89 4.91
C ASN A 202 -15.79 -7.99 5.14
N GLN A 203 -15.13 -6.84 5.22
CA GLN A 203 -13.73 -6.70 5.60
C GLN A 203 -13.57 -6.63 7.13
N LEU A 204 -12.35 -6.82 7.62
CA LEU A 204 -12.00 -6.41 8.99
C LEU A 204 -11.90 -4.88 9.04
N GLU A 205 -12.39 -4.28 10.11
CA GLU A 205 -12.16 -2.87 10.36
C GLU A 205 -10.68 -2.62 10.70
N GLY A 206 -10.27 -1.36 10.70
CA GLY A 206 -8.93 -0.95 11.08
C GLY A 206 -8.64 -1.26 12.54
N GLY A 207 -7.50 -1.89 12.80
CA GLY A 207 -7.09 -2.22 14.16
C GLY A 207 -6.15 -3.42 14.27
N ASN A 208 -5.85 -3.75 15.52
CA ASN A 208 -5.00 -4.88 15.88
C ASN A 208 -5.87 -6.09 16.22
N TYR A 209 -5.51 -7.23 15.65
CA TYR A 209 -6.17 -8.50 15.83
C TYR A 209 -5.17 -9.59 16.22
N THR A 210 -5.68 -10.64 16.83
CA THR A 210 -4.95 -11.88 17.09
C THR A 210 -5.68 -13.04 16.44
N ALA A 211 -4.99 -13.79 15.59
CA ALA A 211 -5.50 -15.02 15.00
C ALA A 211 -4.87 -16.25 15.66
N LYS A 212 -5.69 -17.28 15.87
CA LYS A 212 -5.27 -18.55 16.44
C LYS A 212 -5.92 -19.71 15.71
N ALA A 213 -5.11 -20.65 15.23
CA ALA A 213 -5.57 -21.91 14.66
C ALA A 213 -5.67 -22.98 15.77
N SER A 214 -6.70 -23.81 15.75
CA SER A 214 -6.91 -24.86 16.73
C SER A 214 -7.62 -26.07 16.14
N VAL A 215 -7.14 -27.27 16.49
CA VAL A 215 -7.87 -28.51 16.21
C VAL A 215 -9.06 -28.59 17.12
N VAL A 216 -10.23 -28.75 16.51
CA VAL A 216 -11.47 -29.06 17.20
C VAL A 216 -11.74 -30.54 17.08
N THR A 217 -11.79 -31.18 18.23
CA THR A 217 -12.06 -32.61 18.41
C THR A 217 -13.56 -32.83 18.59
N LYS A 218 -14.04 -33.99 18.15
CA LYS A 218 -15.48 -34.31 18.14
C LYS A 218 -16.08 -34.51 19.53
N ASP A 219 -15.30 -35.07 20.44
CA ASP A 219 -15.62 -35.28 21.85
C ASP A 219 -15.39 -34.02 22.70
N GLY A 220 -14.77 -32.98 22.14
CA GLY A 220 -14.48 -31.73 22.81
C GLY A 220 -13.36 -31.84 23.84
N SER A 221 -12.60 -32.94 23.84
CA SER A 221 -11.39 -33.08 24.65
C SER A 221 -10.18 -32.57 23.91
N GLY A 222 -9.29 -31.92 24.66
CA GLY A 222 -7.98 -31.47 24.17
C GLY A 222 -8.01 -30.81 22.81
N GLY A 223 -6.91 -30.98 22.07
CA GLY A 223 -6.69 -30.36 20.77
C GLY A 223 -5.45 -29.47 20.79
N GLN A 224 -4.75 -29.44 19.68
CA GLN A 224 -3.59 -28.57 19.51
C GLN A 224 -4.00 -27.19 19.04
N SER A 225 -3.29 -26.19 19.51
CA SER A 225 -3.40 -24.82 19.05
C SER A 225 -2.05 -24.31 18.55
N SER A 226 -2.11 -23.41 17.58
CA SER A 226 -0.96 -22.60 17.20
C SER A 226 -0.59 -21.59 18.28
N THR A 227 0.56 -20.96 18.09
CA THR A 227 0.85 -19.65 18.67
C THR A 227 -0.19 -18.62 18.23
N ASP A 228 -0.29 -17.55 19.01
CA ASP A 228 -1.12 -16.39 18.67
C ASP A 228 -0.38 -15.57 17.63
N GLN A 229 -1.02 -15.31 16.49
CA GLN A 229 -0.46 -14.52 15.41
C GLN A 229 -1.09 -13.13 15.39
N ALA A 230 -0.26 -12.10 15.53
CA ALA A 230 -0.71 -10.72 15.42
C ALA A 230 -1.02 -10.38 13.96
N ILE A 231 -2.09 -9.60 13.76
CA ILE A 231 -2.50 -9.05 12.47
C ILE A 231 -2.85 -7.59 12.70
N THR A 232 -2.28 -6.69 11.91
CA THR A 232 -2.68 -5.27 11.92
C THR A 232 -3.38 -4.93 10.62
N VAL A 233 -4.63 -4.50 10.70
CA VAL A 233 -5.38 -3.98 9.55
C VAL A 233 -5.31 -2.47 9.57
N ILE A 234 -4.79 -1.89 8.50
CA ILE A 234 -4.59 -0.45 8.41
C ILE A 234 -5.81 0.18 7.74
N GLU A 235 -6.60 0.92 8.51
CA GLU A 235 -7.62 1.82 7.94
C GLU A 235 -7.02 3.19 7.65
N PRO A 236 -7.21 3.74 6.44
CA PRO A 236 -6.64 5.03 6.11
C PRO A 236 -7.35 6.12 6.89
N LYS A 237 -6.54 7.03 7.42
CA LYS A 237 -7.04 8.25 7.99
C LYS A 237 -7.41 9.24 6.88
N VAL A 238 -8.71 9.37 6.59
CA VAL A 238 -9.22 10.49 5.80
C VAL A 238 -9.33 11.72 6.70
N ILE A 239 -8.44 12.69 6.50
CA ILE A 239 -8.40 13.89 7.33
C ILE A 239 -9.59 14.78 6.99
N PRO A 240 -10.43 15.15 7.99
CA PRO A 240 -11.62 15.94 7.75
C PRO A 240 -11.24 17.39 7.42
N VAL A 241 -11.77 17.87 6.29
CA VAL A 241 -11.84 19.28 5.93
C VAL A 241 -13.20 19.80 6.42
N ASP A 242 -13.21 20.89 7.18
CA ASP A 242 -14.45 21.41 7.78
C ASP A 242 -15.39 21.93 6.69
N ASN A 243 -16.44 21.15 6.43
CA ASN A 243 -17.50 21.50 5.49
C ASN A 243 -18.60 22.30 6.19
N LYS A 244 -19.17 23.30 5.54
CA LYS A 244 -20.46 23.86 5.93
C LYS A 244 -21.54 22.94 5.33
N ALA A 245 -22.76 23.00 5.85
CA ALA A 245 -23.80 22.03 5.44
C ALA A 245 -24.32 22.21 3.99
N ASP A 246 -23.85 23.21 3.24
CA ASP A 246 -24.41 23.64 1.94
C ASP A 246 -23.33 24.07 0.90
N ASP A 247 -22.03 23.90 1.17
CA ASP A 247 -20.92 24.37 0.32
C ASP A 247 -20.19 23.26 -0.46
N SER A 248 -19.53 23.68 -1.54
CA SER A 248 -18.60 22.87 -2.31
C SER A 248 -17.20 23.39 -2.00
N ASP A 249 -16.28 22.51 -1.61
CA ASP A 249 -14.87 22.76 -1.41
C ASP A 249 -14.06 22.18 -2.58
N ILE A 250 -13.21 23.00 -3.21
CA ILE A 250 -12.51 22.61 -4.45
C ILE A 250 -11.09 23.18 -4.55
N GLY A 251 -10.29 22.56 -5.41
CA GLY A 251 -9.02 23.09 -5.88
C GLY A 251 -8.00 23.26 -4.76
N SER A 252 -7.68 22.17 -4.04
CA SER A 252 -6.74 22.23 -2.92
C SER A 252 -5.28 22.46 -3.33
N LYS A 253 -4.50 23.03 -2.42
CA LYS A 253 -3.03 23.13 -2.45
C LYS A 253 -2.49 22.76 -1.08
N ILE A 254 -1.41 21.99 -1.05
CA ILE A 254 -0.74 21.61 0.20
C ILE A 254 0.68 22.16 0.20
N TYR A 255 1.16 22.51 1.38
CA TYR A 255 2.56 22.80 1.62
C TYR A 255 3.03 22.19 2.94
N ALA A 256 4.17 21.50 2.93
CA ALA A 256 4.77 20.92 4.12
C ALA A 256 5.64 21.95 4.86
N LEU A 257 5.57 21.95 6.17
CA LEU A 257 6.27 22.88 7.05
C LEU A 257 7.53 22.23 7.62
N ASP A 258 8.53 23.06 7.94
CA ASP A 258 9.81 22.62 8.49
C ASP A 258 9.69 21.87 9.83
N ASP A 259 8.55 22.01 10.53
CA ASP A 259 8.27 21.32 11.79
C ASP A 259 7.50 19.99 11.63
N GLY A 260 7.40 19.48 10.40
CA GLY A 260 6.76 18.20 10.07
C GLY A 260 5.24 18.29 9.87
N GLY A 261 4.62 19.41 10.20
CA GLY A 261 3.22 19.68 9.86
C GLY A 261 3.03 20.07 8.39
N TYR A 262 1.78 20.37 8.02
CA TYR A 262 1.46 20.90 6.68
C TYR A 262 0.31 21.90 6.73
N LEU A 263 0.25 22.75 5.73
CA LEU A 263 -0.84 23.70 5.51
C LEU A 263 -1.66 23.28 4.28
N LEU A 264 -2.96 23.14 4.47
CA LEU A 264 -3.93 22.92 3.41
C LEU A 264 -4.64 24.23 3.08
N VAL A 265 -4.66 24.61 1.81
CA VAL A 265 -5.36 25.80 1.28
C VAL A 265 -6.36 25.35 0.22
N TRP A 266 -7.60 25.85 0.27
CA TRP A 266 -8.63 25.53 -0.72
C TRP A 266 -9.60 26.69 -0.96
N ALA A 267 -10.42 26.55 -2.00
CA ALA A 267 -11.53 27.46 -2.25
C ALA A 267 -12.81 26.88 -1.63
N GLN A 268 -13.42 27.63 -0.70
CA GLN A 268 -14.64 27.25 0.00
C GLN A 268 -15.83 28.11 -0.43
N ASN A 269 -16.93 27.49 -0.87
CA ASN A 269 -18.13 28.20 -1.28
C ASN A 269 -18.84 28.89 -0.09
N GLN A 270 -19.07 30.19 -0.17
CA GLN A 270 -19.72 30.95 0.90
C GLN A 270 -21.23 31.09 0.70
N THR A 271 -21.68 31.24 -0.55
CA THR A 271 -23.08 31.42 -0.91
C THR A 271 -23.36 30.76 -2.25
N LYS A 272 -24.19 29.72 -2.20
CA LYS A 272 -24.74 29.03 -3.37
C LYS A 272 -25.68 29.95 -4.14
N SER A 273 -25.47 30.08 -5.44
CA SER A 273 -26.48 30.64 -6.33
C SER A 273 -27.64 29.65 -6.50
N THR A 274 -28.87 30.16 -6.41
CA THR A 274 -30.09 29.38 -6.68
C THR A 274 -30.51 29.40 -8.15
N GLU A 275 -29.79 30.10 -9.02
CA GLU A 275 -30.11 30.24 -10.44
C GLU A 275 -29.26 29.31 -11.32
N THR A 276 -29.83 28.78 -12.41
CA THR A 276 -29.18 27.84 -13.34
C THR A 276 -27.94 28.39 -14.07
N ASN A 277 -27.62 29.68 -13.91
CA ASN A 277 -26.42 30.36 -14.42
C ASN A 277 -25.97 31.51 -13.48
N GLY A 278 -26.24 31.39 -12.18
CA GLY A 278 -25.95 32.45 -11.22
C GLY A 278 -24.67 32.19 -10.44
N THR A 279 -23.92 33.26 -10.19
CA THR A 279 -22.55 33.19 -9.70
C THR A 279 -22.45 32.74 -8.24
N SER A 280 -21.68 31.67 -7.98
CA SER A 280 -21.28 31.27 -6.62
C SER A 280 -20.06 32.07 -6.16
N ASN A 281 -19.95 32.35 -4.86
CA ASN A 281 -18.81 33.08 -4.29
C ASN A 281 -17.98 32.15 -3.44
N TYR A 282 -16.66 32.18 -3.63
CA TYR A 282 -15.72 31.35 -2.88
C TYR A 282 -14.74 32.25 -2.14
N ASP A 283 -14.45 31.87 -0.90
CA ASP A 283 -13.32 32.43 -0.16
C ASP A 283 -12.15 31.45 -0.24
N LEU A 284 -10.92 31.99 -0.32
CA LEU A 284 -9.73 31.19 -0.05
C LEU A 284 -9.57 31.06 1.45
N VAL A 285 -9.33 29.82 1.86
CA VAL A 285 -9.24 29.44 3.26
C VAL A 285 -8.09 28.47 3.45
N ALA A 286 -7.58 28.39 4.67
CA ALA A 286 -6.51 27.49 5.02
C ALA A 286 -6.67 26.90 6.42
N GLN A 287 -6.13 25.69 6.61
CA GLN A 287 -6.03 25.00 7.88
C GLN A 287 -4.65 24.36 7.99
N ARG A 288 -4.03 24.55 9.15
CA ARG A 288 -2.78 23.88 9.51
C ARG A 288 -3.05 22.55 10.17
N TYR A 289 -2.24 21.56 9.83
CA TYR A 289 -2.26 20.22 10.41
C TYR A 289 -0.86 19.87 10.92
N ASP A 290 -0.81 19.04 11.96
CA ASP A 290 0.43 18.39 12.37
C ASP A 290 0.73 17.17 11.48
N GLN A 291 1.86 16.52 11.73
CA GLN A 291 2.36 15.38 10.98
C GLN A 291 1.44 14.14 11.05
N THR A 292 0.50 14.09 11.99
CA THR A 292 -0.50 13.01 12.14
C THR A 292 -1.84 13.37 11.48
N GLY A 293 -1.92 14.55 10.85
CA GLY A 293 -3.14 15.08 10.25
C GLY A 293 -4.14 15.63 11.26
N GLN A 294 -3.71 15.95 12.50
CA GLN A 294 -4.56 16.64 13.47
C GLN A 294 -4.49 18.15 13.26
N LYS A 295 -5.61 18.84 13.42
CA LYS A 295 -5.68 20.29 13.24
C LYS A 295 -4.85 21.03 14.28
N VAL A 296 -4.02 21.96 13.83
CA VAL A 296 -3.25 22.89 14.67
C VAL A 296 -3.84 24.28 14.54
N GLY A 297 -4.35 24.82 15.66
CA GLY A 297 -4.96 26.15 15.68
C GLY A 297 -6.33 26.21 15.00
N GLY A 298 -6.80 27.44 14.75
CA GLY A 298 -8.10 27.69 14.12
C GLY A 298 -8.01 27.92 12.62
N PHE A 299 -9.18 27.91 11.99
CA PHE A 299 -9.36 28.17 10.56
C PHE A 299 -8.84 29.56 10.15
N ILE A 300 -8.14 29.63 9.01
CA ILE A 300 -7.50 30.85 8.53
C ILE A 300 -8.23 31.32 7.28
N LYS A 301 -8.84 32.50 7.39
CA LYS A 301 -9.51 33.15 6.27
C LYS A 301 -8.51 34.01 5.49
N ILE A 302 -8.29 33.69 4.21
CA ILE A 302 -7.31 34.39 3.37
C ILE A 302 -7.96 35.58 2.66
N THR A 303 -9.20 35.43 2.17
CA THR A 303 -9.94 36.51 1.50
C THR A 303 -11.13 36.98 2.33
N ASP A 304 -11.29 38.30 2.48
CA ASP A 304 -12.46 38.94 3.11
C ASP A 304 -13.24 39.72 2.03
N THR A 305 -14.33 39.18 1.49
CA THR A 305 -15.20 39.97 0.58
C THR A 305 -16.70 39.82 0.85
N PRO A 306 -17.41 40.91 1.19
CA PRO A 306 -18.87 41.00 1.18
C PRO A 306 -19.52 41.21 -0.21
N THR A 307 -18.75 41.46 -1.28
CA THR A 307 -19.31 41.83 -2.60
C THR A 307 -18.44 41.41 -3.80
N GLY A 308 -18.41 40.12 -4.13
CA GLY A 308 -18.02 39.67 -5.48
C GLY A 308 -16.56 39.28 -5.68
N GLY A 309 -15.92 38.66 -4.68
CA GLY A 309 -14.88 37.68 -4.94
C GLY A 309 -15.55 36.39 -5.43
N SER A 310 -15.96 36.38 -6.68
CA SER A 310 -16.53 35.18 -7.29
C SER A 310 -15.38 34.39 -7.89
N ALA A 311 -14.84 33.39 -7.19
CA ALA A 311 -14.26 32.29 -7.96
C ALA A 311 -15.49 31.63 -8.62
N ASN A 312 -15.68 31.85 -9.92
CA ASN A 312 -16.77 31.18 -10.63
C ASN A 312 -16.41 29.70 -10.75
N SER A 313 -16.75 28.89 -9.76
CA SER A 313 -16.97 27.47 -9.97
C SER A 313 -18.45 27.21 -9.86
N GLU A 314 -19.17 27.70 -10.88
CA GLU A 314 -20.34 26.97 -11.32
C GLU A 314 -19.86 25.64 -11.94
N GLY A 315 -19.60 24.68 -11.06
CA GLY A 315 -20.12 23.35 -11.27
C GLY A 315 -19.49 22.45 -12.32
N TYR A 316 -18.17 22.44 -12.43
CA TYR A 316 -17.49 21.32 -13.07
C TYR A 316 -16.15 21.14 -12.37
N GLY A 317 -15.92 19.98 -11.75
CA GLY A 317 -14.72 19.71 -10.94
C GLY A 317 -13.41 20.02 -11.67
N ASP A 318 -13.39 19.89 -13.00
CA ASP A 318 -12.21 20.15 -13.84
C ASP A 318 -12.17 21.55 -14.48
N ARG A 319 -13.18 22.40 -14.21
CA ARG A 319 -13.28 23.74 -14.82
C ARG A 319 -13.06 24.87 -13.81
N MET A 320 -12.18 24.69 -12.82
CA MET A 320 -11.65 25.84 -12.07
C MET A 320 -11.05 26.91 -12.99
N ASP A 321 -10.74 26.53 -14.24
CA ASP A 321 -10.12 27.40 -15.22
C ASP A 321 -10.95 27.51 -16.52
N MET A 322 -11.68 26.46 -16.94
CA MET A 322 -12.04 26.27 -18.36
C MET A 322 -13.27 26.98 -18.92
N TRP A 323 -14.05 27.75 -18.14
CA TRP A 323 -15.23 28.39 -18.73
C TRP A 323 -15.50 29.84 -18.45
N ASP A 324 -14.72 30.50 -17.60
CA ASP A 324 -15.13 31.81 -17.19
C ASP A 324 -13.95 32.65 -16.72
N SER A 325 -13.99 33.93 -17.08
CA SER A 325 -12.89 34.89 -17.05
C SER A 325 -12.50 35.34 -15.63
N TYR A 326 -12.65 34.47 -14.62
CA TYR A 326 -12.95 34.86 -13.24
C TYR A 326 -12.09 34.20 -12.15
N GLY A 327 -10.89 33.73 -12.50
CA GLY A 327 -9.76 33.66 -11.58
C GLY A 327 -9.44 32.30 -10.95
N GLY A 328 -8.19 32.18 -10.49
CA GLY A 328 -7.60 31.01 -9.84
C GLY A 328 -6.57 31.44 -8.79
N PHE A 329 -5.98 30.47 -8.08
CA PHE A 329 -5.00 30.75 -7.04
C PHE A 329 -3.84 29.78 -7.03
N ASN A 330 -2.73 30.23 -6.45
CA ASN A 330 -1.55 29.44 -6.22
C ASN A 330 -0.93 29.80 -4.88
N VAL A 331 -0.21 28.84 -4.32
CA VAL A 331 0.42 28.92 -3.01
C VAL A 331 1.86 28.47 -3.17
N TYR A 332 2.79 29.24 -2.62
CA TYR A 332 4.20 28.87 -2.56
C TYR A 332 4.81 29.43 -1.28
N ILE A 333 5.99 28.93 -0.90
CA ILE A 333 6.75 29.46 0.24
C ILE A 333 8.08 30.02 -0.27
N ASP A 334 8.40 31.22 0.21
CA ASP A 334 9.61 31.93 -0.20
C ASP A 334 10.86 31.43 0.55
N ALA A 335 12.04 31.93 0.17
CA ALA A 335 13.31 31.51 0.76
C ALA A 335 13.47 31.88 2.27
N ASN A 336 12.55 32.66 2.84
CA ASN A 336 12.49 33.01 4.25
C ASN A 336 11.36 32.25 4.98
N SER A 337 10.88 31.15 4.41
CA SER A 337 9.77 30.33 4.93
C SER A 337 8.41 31.05 4.97
N HIS A 338 8.27 32.23 4.33
CA HIS A 338 6.97 32.89 4.29
C HIS A 338 6.01 32.25 3.30
N LEU A 339 4.80 31.96 3.75
CA LEU A 339 3.71 31.51 2.89
C LEU A 339 3.20 32.66 2.04
N THR A 340 3.27 32.49 0.72
CA THR A 340 2.73 33.45 -0.23
C THR A 340 1.59 32.84 -1.04
N ILE A 341 0.49 33.58 -1.11
CA ILE A 341 -0.72 33.20 -1.83
C ILE A 341 -0.96 34.23 -2.92
N ALA A 342 -0.92 33.77 -4.17
CA ALA A 342 -1.26 34.57 -5.34
C ALA A 342 -2.63 34.18 -5.86
N TYR A 343 -3.53 35.13 -6.11
CA TYR A 343 -4.88 34.84 -6.57
C TYR A 343 -5.47 35.96 -7.42
N THR A 344 -6.48 35.65 -8.25
CA THR A 344 -7.24 36.62 -9.04
C THR A 344 -8.58 36.92 -8.38
N ALA A 345 -9.01 38.18 -8.44
CA ALA A 345 -10.38 38.56 -8.10
C ALA A 345 -11.19 38.79 -9.38
N SER A 346 -12.44 38.29 -9.41
CA SER A 346 -13.34 38.38 -10.56
C SER A 346 -13.77 39.80 -10.92
N GLN A 347 -14.05 40.66 -9.93
CA GLN A 347 -14.42 42.05 -10.19
C GLN A 347 -13.20 42.92 -10.53
N GLY A 348 -13.10 43.27 -11.82
CA GLY A 348 -12.03 44.11 -12.35
C GLY A 348 -10.73 43.36 -12.66
N GLN A 349 -10.76 42.02 -12.62
CA GLN A 349 -9.69 41.14 -13.07
C GLN A 349 -8.32 41.55 -12.56
N LYS A 350 -8.18 41.57 -11.23
CA LYS A 350 -6.96 42.00 -10.53
C LYS A 350 -6.26 40.81 -9.90
N GLY A 351 -4.95 40.74 -10.07
CA GLY A 351 -4.08 39.83 -9.31
C GLY A 351 -3.71 40.41 -7.96
N PHE A 352 -3.68 39.56 -6.94
CA PHE A 352 -3.23 39.88 -5.58
C PHE A 352 -2.19 38.85 -5.13
N VAL A 353 -1.25 39.31 -4.32
CA VAL A 353 -0.25 38.49 -3.64
C VAL A 353 -0.27 38.83 -2.16
N LYS A 354 -0.52 37.84 -1.30
CA LYS A 354 -0.49 37.96 0.15
C LYS A 354 0.64 37.12 0.72
N VAL A 355 1.40 37.67 1.66
CA VAL A 355 2.53 36.98 2.30
C VAL A 355 2.25 36.85 3.78
N TYR A 356 2.48 35.68 4.36
CA TYR A 356 2.26 35.32 5.76
C TYR A 356 3.55 34.75 6.38
N ASP A 357 3.74 34.93 7.69
CA ASP A 357 4.80 34.24 8.44
C ASP A 357 4.43 32.80 8.81
N ASP A 358 5.36 32.05 9.41
CA ASP A 358 5.16 30.66 9.86
C ASP A 358 4.05 30.51 10.90
N ALA A 359 3.74 31.59 11.63
CA ALA A 359 2.63 31.67 12.57
C ALA A 359 1.31 32.11 11.91
N MET A 360 1.29 32.18 10.58
CA MET A 360 0.15 32.59 9.74
C MET A 360 -0.33 34.03 9.98
N ASN A 361 0.54 34.91 10.46
CA ASN A 361 0.26 36.35 10.50
C ASN A 361 0.51 36.98 9.13
N LEU A 362 -0.43 37.79 8.64
CA LEU A 362 -0.29 38.50 7.38
C LEU A 362 0.84 39.55 7.47
N LEU A 363 1.90 39.36 6.68
CA LEU A 363 3.04 40.26 6.56
C LEU A 363 2.80 41.36 5.52
N SER A 364 2.24 41.01 4.35
CA SER A 364 2.00 41.99 3.29
C SER A 364 0.85 41.62 2.35
N THR A 365 0.30 42.63 1.65
CA THR A 365 -0.64 42.45 0.54
C THR A 365 -0.23 43.38 -0.60
N SER A 366 -0.01 42.82 -1.79
CA SER A 366 0.34 43.56 -3.01
C SER A 366 -0.67 43.28 -4.11
N GLN A 367 -1.05 44.32 -4.86
CA GLN A 367 -1.85 44.17 -6.09
C GLN A 367 -0.92 44.20 -7.31
N VAL A 368 -1.10 43.25 -8.23
CA VAL A 368 -0.37 43.17 -9.49
C VAL A 368 -0.87 44.29 -10.42
N SER A 369 -0.02 45.23 -10.85
CA SER A 369 -0.38 46.37 -11.72
C SER A 369 -0.18 46.05 -13.21
N GLY A 370 -1.21 46.15 -14.07
CA GLY A 370 -1.01 45.82 -15.51
C GLY A 370 -2.22 45.59 -16.44
N GLY A 371 -3.45 45.92 -16.05
CA GLY A 371 -4.65 45.72 -16.88
C GLY A 371 -5.48 44.53 -16.42
N ASP A 372 -6.59 44.30 -17.12
CA ASP A 372 -7.56 43.22 -16.88
C ASP A 372 -6.86 41.84 -17.03
N TYR A 373 -6.63 41.15 -15.90
CA TYR A 373 -6.04 39.80 -15.84
C TYR A 373 -7.10 38.73 -16.02
N TYR A 374 -7.18 38.22 -17.23
CA TYR A 374 -7.85 36.98 -17.52
C TYR A 374 -6.85 35.84 -17.20
N PHE A 375 -7.26 34.77 -16.51
CA PHE A 375 -6.63 33.43 -16.47
C PHE A 375 -5.64 33.07 -15.32
N GLY A 376 -5.57 31.75 -15.06
CA GLY A 376 -4.98 31.06 -13.91
C GLY A 376 -3.52 31.39 -13.58
N PHE A 377 -3.25 31.49 -12.28
CA PHE A 377 -1.93 31.81 -11.73
C PHE A 377 -1.09 30.54 -11.59
N ASN A 378 -0.08 30.39 -12.43
CA ASN A 378 1.14 29.72 -12.00
C ASN A 378 2.11 30.78 -11.48
N THR A 379 2.73 30.50 -10.33
CA THR A 379 3.71 31.39 -9.73
C THR A 379 4.94 30.61 -9.31
N VAL A 380 6.10 31.17 -9.63
CA VAL A 380 7.37 30.65 -9.13
C VAL A 380 8.07 31.77 -8.39
N ALA A 381 8.42 31.53 -7.13
CA ALA A 381 9.33 32.40 -6.41
C ALA A 381 10.76 32.04 -6.74
N THR A 382 11.51 33.06 -7.10
CA THR A 382 12.97 32.99 -7.21
C THR A 382 13.57 33.22 -5.82
N SER A 383 14.76 32.66 -5.57
CA SER A 383 15.42 32.74 -4.24
C SER A 383 15.76 34.16 -3.77
N ASN A 384 15.66 35.16 -4.65
CA ASN A 384 15.81 36.58 -4.30
C ASN A 384 14.47 37.27 -3.99
N GLY A 385 13.38 36.52 -3.83
CA GLY A 385 12.06 37.01 -3.42
C GLY A 385 11.19 37.55 -4.55
N ASN A 386 11.60 37.43 -5.82
CA ASN A 386 10.76 37.86 -6.94
C ASN A 386 9.79 36.76 -7.37
N VAL A 387 8.57 37.16 -7.73
CA VAL A 387 7.50 36.27 -8.19
C VAL A 387 7.38 36.37 -9.70
N VAL A 388 7.52 35.22 -10.35
CA VAL A 388 7.21 35.09 -11.77
C VAL A 388 5.75 34.71 -11.89
N VAL A 389 4.96 35.60 -12.49
CA VAL A 389 3.53 35.41 -12.73
C VAL A 389 3.34 35.13 -14.21
N TYR A 390 2.73 34.02 -14.54
CA TYR A 390 2.39 33.68 -15.92
C TYR A 390 0.95 34.11 -16.17
N THR A 391 0.74 34.88 -17.24
CA THR A 391 -0.62 35.12 -17.74
C THR A 391 -0.62 34.78 -19.22
N SER A 392 -1.63 34.06 -19.70
CA SER A 392 -1.87 34.13 -21.14
C SER A 392 -2.23 35.58 -21.45
N GLY A 393 -1.52 36.20 -22.38
CA GLY A 393 -1.88 37.54 -22.85
C GLY A 393 -3.26 37.54 -23.53
N THR A 394 -3.52 38.53 -24.39
CA THR A 394 -4.69 38.49 -25.28
C THR A 394 -4.72 37.18 -26.07
N LEU A 395 -5.63 36.27 -25.72
CA LEU A 395 -6.15 35.08 -26.43
C LEU A 395 -5.18 34.13 -27.19
N GLN A 396 -3.86 34.38 -27.31
CA GLN A 396 -3.08 33.79 -28.42
C GLN A 396 -1.56 33.56 -28.18
N ASN A 397 -0.99 33.75 -26.96
CA ASN A 397 0.43 33.48 -26.66
C ASN A 397 0.71 33.21 -25.16
N TYR A 398 1.74 32.39 -24.84
CA TYR A 398 2.30 32.28 -23.48
C TYR A 398 3.18 33.50 -23.17
N ASN A 399 2.78 34.29 -22.17
CA ASN A 399 3.56 35.43 -21.67
C ASN A 399 3.97 35.20 -20.21
N VAL A 400 5.21 35.56 -19.89
CA VAL A 400 5.74 35.47 -18.53
C VAL A 400 6.05 36.85 -18.01
N TYR A 401 5.51 37.20 -16.85
CA TYR A 401 5.71 38.48 -16.18
C TYR A 401 6.59 38.27 -14.95
N PHE A 402 7.50 39.21 -14.71
CA PHE A 402 8.39 39.20 -13.55
C PHE A 402 8.12 40.40 -12.67
N SER A 403 7.97 40.20 -11.36
CA SER A 403 7.95 41.32 -10.42
C SER A 403 9.38 41.85 -10.27
N GLY A 404 9.69 43.04 -10.80
CA GLY A 404 10.91 43.74 -10.42
C GLY A 404 10.86 44.24 -8.96
N SER A 405 11.94 44.81 -8.45
CA SER A 405 12.11 45.29 -7.06
C SER A 405 11.10 46.34 -6.55
N ASN A 406 10.19 46.81 -7.42
CA ASN A 406 9.12 47.76 -7.11
C ASN A 406 7.71 47.17 -7.29
N ASN A 407 7.56 45.84 -7.42
CA ASN A 407 6.29 45.14 -7.72
C ASN A 407 5.56 45.62 -8.98
N ASN A 408 6.28 46.26 -9.91
CA ASN A 408 5.73 46.69 -11.21
C ASN A 408 5.95 45.57 -12.25
N TYR A 409 4.87 44.88 -12.66
CA TYR A 409 4.86 43.78 -13.64
C TYR A 409 4.84 44.30 -15.10
N ALA A 410 5.73 45.25 -15.42
CA ALA A 410 5.61 46.05 -16.66
C ALA A 410 6.19 45.38 -17.93
N THR A 411 6.94 44.29 -17.81
CA THR A 411 7.62 43.63 -18.94
C THR A 411 7.29 42.14 -18.98
N SER A 412 6.76 41.67 -20.12
CA SER A 412 6.53 40.24 -20.38
C SER A 412 7.53 39.66 -21.37
N THR A 413 7.83 38.36 -21.21
CA THR A 413 8.59 37.58 -22.19
C THR A 413 7.68 36.62 -22.91
N LYS A 414 7.69 36.72 -24.24
CA LYS A 414 6.92 35.85 -25.12
C LYS A 414 7.65 34.51 -25.26
N LEU A 415 7.00 33.41 -24.91
CA LEU A 415 7.63 32.08 -25.00
C LEU A 415 7.43 31.42 -26.37
N THR A 416 6.42 31.84 -27.13
CA THR A 416 6.07 31.27 -28.44
C THR A 416 6.13 32.34 -29.54
N ASN A 417 6.72 32.02 -30.69
CA ASN A 417 7.02 33.02 -31.74
C ASN A 417 5.93 33.22 -32.81
N GLU A 418 4.75 32.61 -32.65
CA GLU A 418 3.77 32.59 -33.75
C GLU A 418 2.96 33.89 -33.85
N THR A 419 2.92 34.46 -35.05
CA THR A 419 2.11 35.62 -35.45
C THR A 419 0.89 35.12 -36.21
N ASN A 420 -0.24 34.93 -35.53
CA ASN A 420 -1.61 35.11 -36.02
C ASN A 420 -2.62 34.27 -35.23
N GLY A 421 -3.59 34.95 -34.62
CA GLY A 421 -5.01 34.70 -34.82
C GLY A 421 -5.69 33.50 -34.15
N GLY A 422 -5.00 32.45 -33.68
CA GLY A 422 -5.74 31.25 -33.28
C GLY A 422 -4.99 30.16 -32.50
N ASN A 423 -3.87 30.47 -31.84
CA ASN A 423 -2.98 29.43 -31.33
C ASN A 423 -2.81 29.51 -29.80
N GLY A 424 -2.84 28.34 -29.15
CA GLY A 424 -2.56 28.19 -27.71
C GLY A 424 -3.58 27.34 -26.94
N TYR A 425 -4.39 26.53 -27.62
CA TYR A 425 -5.54 25.87 -26.99
C TYR A 425 -5.63 24.38 -27.34
N ILE A 426 -5.95 23.57 -26.32
CA ILE A 426 -6.71 22.34 -26.56
C ILE A 426 -8.10 22.79 -27.03
N TYR A 427 -8.44 22.41 -28.26
CA TYR A 427 -9.76 22.61 -28.83
C TYR A 427 -10.72 21.66 -28.11
N GLY A 428 -11.44 22.16 -27.12
CA GLY A 428 -12.49 21.41 -26.46
C GLY A 428 -13.60 21.08 -27.46
N ALA A 429 -13.53 19.93 -28.12
CA ALA A 429 -14.68 19.33 -28.74
C ALA A 429 -15.57 18.76 -27.61
N SER A 430 -16.36 19.60 -26.96
CA SER A 430 -17.45 19.08 -26.14
C SER A 430 -18.44 18.38 -27.05
N GLN A 431 -18.38 17.06 -27.16
CA GLN A 431 -19.48 16.31 -27.74
C GLN A 431 -20.60 16.23 -26.71
N THR A 432 -21.55 17.16 -26.78
CA THR A 432 -22.81 17.02 -26.04
C THR A 432 -23.57 15.79 -26.56
N PRO A 433 -24.22 14.98 -25.70
CA PRO A 433 -25.26 14.06 -26.15
C PRO A 433 -26.40 14.85 -26.78
N ALA A 434 -26.90 14.38 -27.92
CA ALA A 434 -28.08 14.89 -28.63
C ALA A 434 -28.05 16.37 -29.11
N GLY A 435 -27.45 16.61 -30.27
CA GLY A 435 -27.98 17.58 -31.25
C GLY A 435 -27.82 19.09 -30.97
N ALA A 436 -27.08 19.53 -29.96
CA ALA A 436 -26.77 20.95 -29.77
C ALA A 436 -25.53 21.36 -30.59
N ALA A 437 -25.59 22.54 -31.22
CA ALA A 437 -24.58 23.07 -32.12
C ALA A 437 -23.18 23.16 -31.51
N ILE A 438 -22.16 22.93 -32.36
CA ILE A 438 -20.74 23.06 -32.06
C ILE A 438 -20.44 24.53 -31.73
N GLY A 439 -20.22 24.85 -30.47
CA GLY A 439 -19.71 26.15 -30.04
C GLY A 439 -18.19 26.09 -29.89
N ASN A 440 -17.44 26.82 -30.73
CA ASN A 440 -15.99 26.99 -30.58
C ASN A 440 -15.70 27.73 -29.28
N LYS A 441 -15.16 27.04 -28.26
CA LYS A 441 -14.78 27.67 -26.98
C LYS A 441 -13.37 27.22 -26.57
N ALA A 442 -12.50 28.20 -26.38
CA ALA A 442 -11.11 28.06 -25.95
C ALA A 442 -11.05 27.60 -24.47
N SER A 443 -10.06 26.76 -24.12
CA SER A 443 -9.82 26.27 -22.76
C SER A 443 -8.34 26.39 -22.38
N ASN A 444 -8.06 26.72 -21.12
CA ASN A 444 -6.82 27.30 -20.61
C ASN A 444 -5.74 26.32 -20.11
N ILE A 445 -4.61 26.97 -19.83
CA ILE A 445 -3.25 26.63 -19.45
C ILE A 445 -3.11 25.55 -18.35
N GLU A 446 -3.03 24.29 -18.74
CA GLU A 446 -2.50 23.25 -17.83
C GLU A 446 -1.27 22.50 -18.39
N SER A 447 -0.81 22.88 -19.58
CA SER A 447 0.42 22.40 -20.21
C SER A 447 1.59 23.38 -20.08
N LEU A 448 1.68 24.09 -18.96
CA LEU A 448 2.84 24.90 -18.59
C LEU A 448 3.12 24.76 -17.09
N SER A 449 4.39 24.58 -16.75
CA SER A 449 4.88 24.56 -15.37
C SER A 449 6.21 25.29 -15.30
N ALA A 450 6.58 25.74 -14.11
CA ALA A 450 7.85 26.39 -13.89
C ALA A 450 8.36 26.12 -12.49
N ILE A 451 9.69 26.12 -12.34
CA ILE A 451 10.39 25.93 -11.07
C ILE A 451 11.58 26.89 -10.97
N SER A 452 11.93 27.26 -9.75
CA SER A 452 13.13 28.04 -9.48
C SER A 452 14.37 27.17 -9.67
N LEU A 453 15.37 27.70 -10.37
CA LEU A 453 16.71 27.11 -10.44
C LEU A 453 17.70 27.83 -9.50
N GLY A 454 17.18 28.70 -8.62
CA GLY A 454 17.99 29.57 -7.77
C GLY A 454 18.40 30.89 -8.43
N GLY A 455 18.87 31.82 -7.60
CA GLY A 455 19.15 33.20 -8.00
C GLY A 455 17.93 33.87 -8.64
N SER A 456 18.11 34.33 -9.88
CA SER A 456 17.13 34.95 -10.77
C SER A 456 16.60 34.01 -11.87
N LYS A 457 16.95 32.73 -11.85
CA LYS A 457 16.69 31.78 -12.94
C LYS A 457 15.48 30.92 -12.67
N VAL A 458 14.70 30.71 -13.71
CA VAL A 458 13.51 29.89 -13.70
C VAL A 458 13.53 28.95 -14.89
N LEU A 459 13.28 27.67 -14.64
CA LEU A 459 12.96 26.70 -15.67
C LEU A 459 11.47 26.78 -15.97
N ILE A 460 11.12 26.76 -17.24
CA ILE A 460 9.74 26.69 -17.73
C ILE A 460 9.61 25.45 -18.60
N GLN A 461 8.66 24.58 -18.26
CA GLN A 461 8.20 23.50 -19.12
C GLN A 461 6.89 23.91 -19.80
N TYR A 462 6.74 23.64 -21.09
CA TYR A 462 5.49 23.88 -21.81
C TYR A 462 5.30 22.97 -23.02
N ALA A 463 4.07 22.58 -23.31
CA ALA A 463 3.76 21.85 -24.54
C ALA A 463 3.72 22.79 -25.76
N ASP A 464 4.20 22.33 -26.92
CA ASP A 464 4.15 23.09 -28.18
C ASP A 464 2.77 23.00 -28.83
N PHE A 465 2.18 24.15 -29.18
CA PHE A 465 0.88 24.23 -29.86
C PHE A 465 0.98 25.13 -31.08
N THR A 466 0.53 24.65 -32.25
CA THR A 466 0.48 25.45 -33.49
C THR A 466 -0.92 25.47 -34.09
N ALA A 467 -1.24 26.50 -34.90
CA ALA A 467 -2.54 26.61 -35.60
C ALA A 467 -2.89 25.40 -36.45
N THR A 468 -1.85 24.80 -37.01
CA THR A 468 -1.92 23.77 -38.06
C THR A 468 -1.70 22.37 -37.54
N ASN A 469 -1.16 22.23 -36.32
CA ASN A 469 -0.97 20.96 -35.64
C ASN A 469 -1.70 21.01 -34.28
N ILE A 470 -2.92 20.49 -34.27
CA ILE A 470 -3.80 20.42 -33.09
C ILE A 470 -3.33 19.39 -32.05
N ASN A 471 -2.30 18.60 -32.37
CA ASN A 471 -1.72 17.62 -31.47
C ASN A 471 -0.39 18.18 -30.94
N PRO A 472 -0.31 18.59 -29.65
CA PRO A 472 0.97 18.94 -29.08
C PRO A 472 1.83 17.68 -29.03
N THR A 473 2.95 17.67 -29.74
CA THR A 473 3.85 16.50 -29.81
C THR A 473 5.14 16.70 -29.02
N LYS A 474 5.33 17.87 -28.42
CA LYS A 474 6.59 18.25 -27.77
C LYS A 474 6.35 18.92 -26.43
N GLN A 475 7.04 18.45 -25.42
CA GLN A 475 7.28 19.11 -24.14
C GLN A 475 8.60 19.87 -24.24
N ASN A 476 8.55 21.19 -24.22
CA ASN A 476 9.74 22.03 -24.28
C ASN A 476 10.16 22.45 -22.87
N LEU A 477 11.47 22.52 -22.66
CA LEU A 477 12.11 23.09 -21.49
C LEU A 477 12.85 24.36 -21.89
N MET A 478 12.77 25.38 -21.06
CA MET A 478 13.46 26.64 -21.30
C MET A 478 13.90 27.25 -19.98
N VAL A 479 15.17 27.67 -19.91
CA VAL A 479 15.68 28.43 -18.78
C VAL A 479 15.66 29.91 -19.12
N VAL A 480 15.06 30.69 -18.24
CA VAL A 480 14.96 32.14 -18.35
C VAL A 480 15.63 32.76 -17.12
N ASP A 481 16.54 33.71 -17.36
CA ASP A 481 17.18 34.51 -16.31
C ASP A 481 16.54 35.90 -16.26
N TYR A 482 15.95 36.23 -15.11
CA TYR A 482 15.38 37.53 -14.81
C TYR A 482 16.35 38.33 -13.94
N ALA A 483 17.44 38.78 -14.55
CA ALA A 483 18.47 39.57 -13.87
C ALA A 483 17.85 40.75 -13.10
N SER A 484 18.62 41.37 -12.19
CA SER A 484 18.12 42.41 -11.26
C SER A 484 17.40 43.60 -11.92
N ASP A 485 17.53 43.80 -13.23
CA ASP A 485 16.81 44.81 -14.00
C ASP A 485 15.39 44.39 -14.42
N GLY A 486 14.96 43.18 -14.05
CA GLY A 486 13.64 42.60 -14.34
C GLY A 486 13.47 42.14 -15.79
N LYS A 487 14.53 42.16 -16.61
CA LYS A 487 14.45 41.74 -18.01
C LYS A 487 14.75 40.26 -18.13
N ALA A 488 13.80 39.53 -18.70
CA ALA A 488 14.02 38.12 -18.97
C ALA A 488 14.96 37.92 -20.16
N THR A 489 15.95 37.07 -19.96
CA THR A 489 16.86 36.59 -21.00
C THR A 489 16.71 35.09 -21.11
N ILE A 490 16.36 34.59 -22.30
CA ILE A 490 16.38 33.14 -22.56
C ILE A 490 17.83 32.69 -22.55
N VAL A 491 18.15 31.76 -21.65
CA VAL A 491 19.51 31.24 -21.46
C VAL A 491 19.73 30.03 -22.34
N THR A 492 18.80 29.08 -22.33
CA THR A 492 18.87 27.82 -23.08
C THR A 492 17.49 27.18 -23.19
N SER A 493 17.31 26.27 -24.14
CA SER A 493 16.09 25.47 -24.30
C SER A 493 16.38 24.11 -24.91
N MET A 494 15.50 23.13 -24.65
CA MET A 494 15.52 21.81 -25.27
C MET A 494 14.13 21.17 -25.27
N VAL A 495 13.96 20.03 -25.94
CA VAL A 495 12.75 19.20 -25.86
C VAL A 495 12.96 18.12 -24.79
N ALA A 496 12.01 17.97 -23.87
CA ALA A 496 12.04 16.98 -22.78
C ALA A 496 11.73 15.57 -23.28
N ASN A 497 10.62 15.41 -23.99
CA ASN A 497 10.18 14.10 -24.50
C ASN A 497 11.01 13.67 -25.72
N ILE A 498 11.24 12.37 -25.83
CA ILE A 498 11.92 11.73 -26.97
C ILE A 498 10.89 11.25 -27.97
N PHE A 499 9.78 10.70 -27.49
CA PHE A 499 8.68 10.26 -28.33
C PHE A 499 7.82 11.46 -28.69
N ASP A 500 7.85 11.87 -29.95
CA ASP A 500 7.11 13.01 -30.49
C ASP A 500 5.89 12.59 -31.33
N ASN A 501 5.41 11.37 -31.09
CA ASN A 501 4.17 10.84 -31.60
C ASN A 501 3.03 11.04 -30.58
N GLY A 502 1.79 10.99 -31.07
CA GLY A 502 0.61 11.18 -30.22
C GLY A 502 0.46 12.59 -29.64
N TRP A 503 -0.39 12.70 -28.63
CA TRP A 503 -0.64 13.91 -27.85
C TRP A 503 0.22 13.89 -26.60
N GLN A 504 0.86 15.02 -26.30
CA GLN A 504 1.80 15.24 -25.21
C GLN A 504 1.33 16.49 -24.46
N VAL A 505 0.71 16.32 -23.29
CA VAL A 505 0.00 17.41 -22.59
C VAL A 505 0.33 17.40 -21.09
N GLY A 506 0.05 18.49 -20.36
CA GLY A 506 0.14 18.47 -18.91
C GLY A 506 1.53 18.67 -18.32
N ALA A 507 2.28 19.64 -18.85
CA ALA A 507 3.58 19.99 -18.30
C ALA A 507 3.52 20.26 -16.78
N LYS A 508 4.32 19.52 -16.02
CA LYS A 508 4.58 19.70 -14.59
C LYS A 508 6.07 19.49 -14.33
N SER A 509 6.69 20.37 -13.55
CA SER A 509 8.09 20.20 -13.13
C SER A 509 8.23 20.46 -11.64
N PHE A 510 9.17 19.76 -11.02
CA PHE A 510 9.55 19.97 -9.61
C PHE A 510 11.06 19.73 -9.46
N ALA A 511 11.69 20.48 -8.54
CA ALA A 511 13.12 20.36 -8.26
C ALA A 511 13.40 19.16 -7.37
N LEU A 512 14.51 18.47 -7.64
CA LEU A 512 15.01 17.35 -6.83
C LEU A 512 15.91 17.84 -5.70
N LYS A 513 15.92 17.14 -4.57
CA LYS A 513 16.68 17.53 -3.36
C LYS A 513 18.18 17.41 -3.57
N GLU A 514 18.59 16.39 -4.32
CA GLU A 514 19.96 16.09 -4.73
C GLU A 514 20.46 17.00 -5.88
N GLY A 515 19.57 17.85 -6.43
CA GLY A 515 19.84 18.73 -7.55
C GLY A 515 19.24 18.23 -8.87
N GLY A 516 19.06 19.15 -9.81
CA GLY A 516 18.30 18.90 -11.03
C GLY A 516 16.79 18.98 -10.80
N PHE A 517 16.01 18.40 -11.72
CA PHE A 517 14.56 18.45 -11.71
C PHE A 517 13.92 17.31 -12.50
N VAL A 518 12.67 17.02 -12.18
CA VAL A 518 11.81 16.12 -12.95
C VAL A 518 10.90 16.94 -13.85
N SER A 519 10.72 16.49 -15.08
CA SER A 519 9.70 16.96 -16.01
C SER A 519 8.66 15.85 -16.18
N LEU A 520 7.39 16.19 -16.05
CA LEU A 520 6.23 15.31 -16.06
C LEU A 520 5.23 15.79 -17.14
N TRP A 521 4.61 14.85 -17.83
CA TRP A 521 3.55 15.08 -18.79
C TRP A 521 2.69 13.83 -18.97
N ALA A 522 1.49 13.97 -19.52
CA ALA A 522 0.68 12.86 -19.96
C ALA A 522 0.85 12.66 -21.48
N SER A 523 0.98 11.42 -21.90
CA SER A 523 1.10 11.05 -23.31
C SER A 523 0.24 9.86 -23.65
N ASN A 524 -0.25 9.83 -24.89
CA ASN A 524 -0.95 8.66 -25.43
C ASN A 524 -0.14 7.84 -26.44
N HIS A 525 1.10 8.22 -26.76
CA HIS A 525 2.04 7.57 -27.68
C HIS A 525 1.55 7.09 -29.06
N GLU A 526 0.26 7.22 -29.43
CA GLU A 526 -0.43 6.93 -30.71
C GLU A 526 -1.87 6.37 -30.54
N SER A 527 -2.33 6.06 -29.32
CA SER A 527 -3.57 5.29 -29.06
C SER A 527 -4.89 6.08 -29.14
N ALA A 528 -4.91 7.38 -28.79
CA ALA A 528 -6.18 8.12 -28.81
C ALA A 528 -6.56 8.49 -30.25
N THR A 529 -7.48 7.72 -30.85
CA THR A 529 -8.07 8.08 -32.13
C THR A 529 -8.92 9.33 -31.96
N ALA A 530 -8.52 10.45 -32.57
CA ALA A 530 -9.44 11.56 -32.76
C ALA A 530 -10.69 11.03 -33.49
N ALA A 531 -11.87 11.18 -32.89
CA ALA A 531 -13.12 10.69 -33.45
C ALA A 531 -13.46 11.42 -34.77
N THR A 532 -12.91 10.94 -35.89
CA THR A 532 -13.35 11.34 -37.23
C THR A 532 -14.56 10.51 -37.60
N GLY A 533 -15.75 11.05 -37.34
CA GLY A 533 -17.02 10.48 -37.79
C GLY A 533 -17.84 9.83 -36.68
N THR A 534 -19.10 9.56 -37.01
CA THR A 534 -20.24 9.16 -36.15
C THR A 534 -20.09 7.83 -35.39
N ALA A 535 -18.86 7.35 -35.14
CA ALA A 535 -18.58 6.23 -34.26
C ALA A 535 -18.67 6.67 -32.78
N ALA A 536 -18.89 5.69 -31.90
CA ALA A 536 -19.27 5.88 -30.50
C ALA A 536 -18.40 6.89 -29.72
N LYS A 537 -19.08 7.71 -28.92
CA LYS A 537 -18.50 8.69 -27.99
C LYS A 537 -17.93 7.95 -26.77
N GLY A 538 -16.64 8.14 -26.47
CA GLY A 538 -15.90 7.55 -25.33
C GLY A 538 -15.28 6.20 -25.69
N THR A 539 -13.97 6.00 -25.69
CA THR A 539 -13.05 6.14 -24.54
C THR A 539 -11.76 6.89 -24.93
N MET A 540 -11.22 7.74 -24.05
CA MET A 540 -9.88 8.33 -24.19
C MET A 540 -8.78 7.36 -23.69
N ASP A 541 -9.03 6.06 -23.80
CA ASP A 541 -8.18 5.00 -23.27
C ASP A 541 -6.76 5.11 -23.85
N GLY A 542 -5.75 4.93 -22.99
CA GLY A 542 -4.34 4.90 -23.38
C GLY A 542 -3.56 6.21 -23.23
N PHE A 543 -4.05 7.20 -22.46
CA PHE A 543 -3.15 8.20 -21.87
C PHE A 543 -2.48 7.64 -20.63
N ASP A 544 -1.17 7.78 -20.58
CA ASP A 544 -0.29 7.40 -19.49
C ASP A 544 0.52 8.62 -19.01
N VAL A 545 1.01 8.55 -17.78
CA VAL A 545 1.83 9.59 -17.16
C VAL A 545 3.30 9.26 -17.44
N TYR A 546 4.06 10.23 -17.92
CA TYR A 546 5.48 10.08 -18.26
C TYR A 546 6.34 11.11 -17.53
N ALA A 547 7.51 10.67 -17.09
CA ALA A 547 8.49 11.49 -16.42
C ALA A 547 9.87 11.36 -17.08
N ARG A 548 10.67 12.42 -16.97
CA ARG A 548 12.10 12.39 -17.30
C ARG A 548 12.87 13.40 -16.47
N ARG A 549 14.06 13.00 -16.01
CA ARG A 549 14.91 13.79 -15.14
C ARG A 549 15.99 14.52 -15.92
N PHE A 550 16.33 15.71 -15.42
CA PHE A 550 17.28 16.62 -16.04
C PHE A 550 18.12 17.34 -15.00
N ASN A 551 19.28 17.79 -15.41
CA ASN A 551 20.10 18.74 -14.67
C ASN A 551 20.29 20.04 -15.47
N TYR A 552 20.39 21.16 -14.77
CA TYR A 552 20.83 22.43 -15.33
C TYR A 552 22.20 22.81 -14.78
N ASP A 553 23.19 22.91 -15.66
CA ASP A 553 24.52 23.37 -15.30
C ASP A 553 24.61 24.89 -15.52
N ASP A 554 24.75 25.64 -14.42
CA ASP A 554 24.84 27.09 -14.47
C ASP A 554 26.19 27.59 -15.01
N VAL A 555 27.25 26.78 -15.02
CA VAL A 555 28.54 27.16 -15.60
C VAL A 555 28.50 27.06 -17.12
N THR A 556 28.03 25.92 -17.64
CA THR A 556 27.96 25.68 -19.09
C THR A 556 26.69 26.25 -19.73
N LYS A 557 25.70 26.62 -18.92
CA LYS A 557 24.37 27.10 -19.34
C LYS A 557 23.59 26.06 -20.16
N THR A 558 23.74 24.78 -19.84
CA THR A 558 23.09 23.67 -20.56
C THR A 558 22.11 22.90 -19.70
N ILE A 559 20.99 22.49 -20.30
CA ILE A 559 20.11 21.45 -19.75
C ILE A 559 20.61 20.10 -20.28
N THR A 560 20.77 19.13 -19.39
CA THR A 560 21.20 17.76 -19.73
C THR A 560 20.19 16.76 -19.18
N ALA A 561 19.74 15.83 -20.01
CA ALA A 561 18.91 14.73 -19.54
C ALA A 561 19.75 13.77 -18.69
N LEU A 562 19.23 13.40 -17.52
CA LEU A 562 19.83 12.36 -16.67
C LEU A 562 19.37 10.97 -17.12
N ASP A 563 18.12 10.86 -17.60
CA ASP A 563 17.59 9.61 -18.12
C ASP A 563 17.74 9.53 -19.64
N ALA A 564 18.21 8.38 -20.12
CA ALA A 564 18.39 8.11 -21.55
C ALA A 564 17.05 8.02 -22.30
N GLN A 565 16.00 7.55 -21.63
CA GLN A 565 14.62 7.43 -22.14
C GLN A 565 13.65 8.17 -21.22
N GLU A 566 12.45 8.49 -21.70
CA GLU A 566 11.35 8.86 -20.81
C GLU A 566 10.77 7.60 -20.14
N LYS A 567 10.36 7.74 -18.89
CA LYS A 567 9.85 6.65 -18.06
C LYS A 567 8.34 6.80 -17.92
N ARG A 568 7.60 5.73 -18.22
CA ARG A 568 6.18 5.68 -17.87
C ARG A 568 6.06 5.52 -16.36
N VAL A 569 5.31 6.42 -15.73
CA VAL A 569 5.09 6.45 -14.28
C VAL A 569 4.14 5.34 -13.87
N ASN A 570 3.01 5.22 -14.57
CA ASN A 570 2.03 4.19 -14.26
C ASN A 570 2.41 2.82 -14.83
N THR A 571 2.25 1.78 -14.03
CA THR A 571 2.31 0.36 -14.40
C THR A 571 0.98 -0.06 -15.02
N THR A 572 -0.13 0.35 -14.41
CA THR A 572 -1.49 0.02 -14.84
C THR A 572 -1.95 0.94 -15.97
N THR A 573 -2.24 0.38 -17.15
CA THR A 573 -2.54 1.18 -18.37
C THR A 573 -4.01 1.20 -18.78
N ASP A 574 -4.91 0.55 -18.03
CA ASP A 574 -6.34 0.63 -18.32
C ASP A 574 -6.90 2.00 -17.91
N GLY A 575 -7.87 2.49 -18.69
CA GLY A 575 -8.50 3.78 -18.42
C GLY A 575 -7.65 4.95 -18.91
N VAL A 576 -7.80 6.11 -18.25
CA VAL A 576 -7.15 7.36 -18.66
C VAL A 576 -6.35 7.91 -17.49
N ASN A 577 -5.01 7.88 -17.60
CA ASN A 577 -4.12 8.30 -16.53
C ASN A 577 -3.65 9.76 -16.74
N GLY A 578 -3.71 10.56 -15.67
CA GLY A 578 -3.13 11.91 -15.62
C GLY A 578 -3.88 12.97 -16.43
N VAL A 579 -4.99 12.63 -17.08
CA VAL A 579 -5.86 13.57 -17.79
C VAL A 579 -7.34 13.27 -17.62
N GLY A 580 -8.17 14.29 -17.81
CA GLY A 580 -9.63 14.18 -17.75
C GLY A 580 -10.25 13.38 -18.89
N TYR A 581 -11.23 12.51 -18.58
CA TYR A 581 -11.84 11.49 -19.48
C TYR A 581 -12.53 12.04 -20.76
N SER A 582 -12.81 13.34 -20.87
CA SER A 582 -13.48 13.93 -22.05
C SER A 582 -13.05 15.35 -22.41
N THR A 583 -12.14 15.95 -21.64
CA THR A 583 -11.72 17.35 -21.76
C THR A 583 -10.25 17.47 -22.13
N MET A 584 -9.46 16.41 -21.92
CA MET A 584 -8.00 16.47 -21.93
C MET A 584 -7.45 17.54 -20.97
N ALA A 585 -8.19 17.83 -19.88
CA ALA A 585 -7.67 18.63 -18.79
C ALA A 585 -6.48 17.90 -18.16
N THR A 586 -5.44 18.63 -17.81
CA THR A 586 -4.10 18.14 -17.41
C THR A 586 -3.66 18.55 -16.01
N GLY A 587 -4.57 19.09 -15.20
CA GLY A 587 -4.42 19.29 -13.75
C GLY A 587 -4.55 18.02 -12.91
N HIS A 588 -4.61 16.84 -13.54
CA HIS A 588 -4.87 15.55 -12.90
C HIS A 588 -3.60 14.79 -12.48
N MET A 589 -2.50 15.50 -12.31
CA MET A 589 -1.24 14.95 -11.81
C MET A 589 -0.39 16.01 -11.13
N SER A 590 0.40 15.56 -10.15
CA SER A 590 1.32 16.39 -9.38
C SER A 590 2.52 15.55 -8.94
N GLY A 591 3.60 16.20 -8.51
CA GLY A 591 4.79 15.50 -8.02
C GLY A 591 5.67 16.39 -7.16
N VAL A 592 6.47 15.76 -6.31
CA VAL A 592 7.35 16.43 -5.34
C VAL A 592 8.55 15.54 -5.01
N ALA A 593 9.70 16.16 -4.72
CA ALA A 593 10.87 15.45 -4.22
C ALA A 593 10.71 15.08 -2.74
N LEU A 594 11.14 13.89 -2.35
CA LEU A 594 10.97 13.34 -0.99
C LEU A 594 12.20 13.60 -0.11
N GLU A 595 12.01 13.66 1.21
CA GLU A 595 13.11 13.96 2.14
C GLU A 595 14.10 12.79 2.32
N HIS A 596 13.66 11.55 2.07
CA HIS A 596 14.54 10.38 2.00
C HIS A 596 15.26 10.25 0.64
N GLY A 597 15.19 11.28 -0.22
CA GLY A 597 15.73 11.26 -1.58
C GLY A 597 14.71 10.75 -2.60
N GLY A 598 14.98 11.02 -3.89
CA GLY A 598 14.05 10.67 -4.96
C GLY A 598 12.79 11.54 -4.96
N TYR A 599 11.66 10.98 -5.41
CA TYR A 599 10.43 11.74 -5.62
C TYR A 599 9.18 10.87 -5.67
N VAL A 600 8.01 11.47 -5.44
CA VAL A 600 6.71 10.84 -5.65
C VAL A 600 5.92 11.58 -6.72
N ILE A 601 5.16 10.84 -7.52
CA ILE A 601 4.19 11.36 -8.47
C ILE A 601 2.80 10.83 -8.11
N VAL A 602 1.80 11.71 -8.13
CA VAL A 602 0.39 11.38 -7.92
C VAL A 602 -0.42 11.71 -9.16
N TRP A 603 -1.42 10.90 -9.49
CA TRP A 603 -2.29 11.15 -10.63
C TRP A 603 -3.70 10.61 -10.43
N THR A 604 -4.65 11.15 -11.20
CA THR A 604 -5.98 10.58 -11.34
C THR A 604 -5.98 9.52 -12.45
N LYS A 605 -6.54 8.35 -12.16
CA LYS A 605 -6.94 7.34 -13.14
C LYS A 605 -8.45 7.43 -13.35
N MET A 606 -8.88 7.82 -14.54
CA MET A 606 -10.30 7.86 -14.90
C MET A 606 -10.72 6.51 -15.51
N LEU A 607 -11.58 5.77 -14.80
CA LEU A 607 -12.14 4.50 -15.24
C LEU A 607 -13.41 4.69 -16.09
N SER A 608 -14.15 5.78 -15.83
CA SER A 608 -15.27 6.22 -16.64
C SER A 608 -15.51 7.72 -16.46
N ASN A 609 -16.58 8.28 -17.02
CA ASN A 609 -16.97 9.67 -16.72
C ASN A 609 -17.60 9.84 -15.32
N THR A 610 -17.86 8.76 -14.59
CA THR A 610 -18.46 8.80 -13.25
C THR A 610 -17.64 8.04 -12.22
N LEU A 611 -16.42 7.63 -12.57
CA LEU A 611 -15.56 6.86 -11.67
C LEU A 611 -14.10 7.20 -11.96
N SER A 612 -13.39 7.59 -10.92
CA SER A 612 -11.95 7.78 -10.94
C SER A 612 -11.35 7.45 -9.59
N GLU A 613 -10.04 7.22 -9.62
CA GLU A 613 -9.22 6.85 -8.47
C GLU A 613 -7.96 7.72 -8.49
N VAL A 614 -7.35 7.95 -7.33
CA VAL A 614 -6.05 8.62 -7.20
C VAL A 614 -5.00 7.57 -6.89
N TYR A 615 -3.90 7.61 -7.64
CA TYR A 615 -2.74 6.75 -7.45
C TYR A 615 -1.50 7.57 -7.13
N SER A 616 -0.51 6.91 -6.54
CA SER A 616 0.83 7.45 -6.33
C SER A 616 1.91 6.41 -6.62
N GLN A 617 3.08 6.88 -7.08
CA GLN A 617 4.27 6.06 -7.31
C GLN A 617 5.49 6.81 -6.80
N SER A 618 6.23 6.18 -5.89
CA SER A 618 7.51 6.66 -5.40
C SER A 618 8.66 6.19 -6.29
N PHE A 619 9.72 6.99 -6.34
CA PHE A 619 10.93 6.75 -7.11
C PHE A 619 12.16 7.11 -6.30
N ASP A 620 13.26 6.39 -6.54
CA ASP A 620 14.57 6.69 -5.96
C ASP A 620 15.24 7.89 -6.66
N ALA A 621 16.43 8.26 -6.18
CA ALA A 621 17.25 9.33 -6.76
C ALA A 621 17.84 8.99 -8.15
N ALA A 622 17.58 7.80 -8.70
CA ALA A 622 17.85 7.40 -10.08
C ALA A 622 16.59 7.38 -10.96
N GLY A 623 15.42 7.65 -10.39
CA GLY A 623 14.15 7.48 -11.06
C GLY A 623 13.79 6.01 -11.29
N ASN A 624 14.38 5.06 -10.56
CA ASN A 624 13.83 3.72 -10.45
C ASN A 624 12.60 3.80 -9.55
N LYS A 625 11.56 3.00 -9.80
CA LYS A 625 10.41 2.96 -8.89
C LYS A 625 10.84 2.44 -7.53
N LEU A 626 10.14 2.83 -6.48
CA LEU A 626 10.27 2.25 -5.15
C LEU A 626 8.91 1.64 -4.81
N GLY A 627 8.85 0.31 -4.76
CA GLY A 627 7.59 -0.40 -4.62
C GLY A 627 6.65 -0.27 -5.82
N GLY A 628 5.44 -0.82 -5.66
CA GLY A 628 4.35 -0.73 -6.65
C GLY A 628 3.51 0.55 -6.55
N GLU A 629 2.47 0.63 -7.39
CA GLU A 629 1.55 1.76 -7.38
C GLU A 629 0.67 1.73 -6.12
N THR A 630 0.65 2.82 -5.37
CA THR A 630 -0.24 2.94 -4.21
C THR A 630 -1.57 3.55 -4.63
N LEU A 631 -2.66 2.81 -4.42
CA LEU A 631 -4.03 3.29 -4.57
C LEU A 631 -4.42 4.19 -3.37
N VAL A 632 -4.46 5.49 -3.60
CA VAL A 632 -4.67 6.53 -2.59
C VAL A 632 -6.15 6.72 -2.27
N SER A 633 -7.03 6.61 -3.26
CA SER A 633 -8.48 6.76 -3.08
C SER A 633 -9.24 5.55 -3.64
N THR A 634 -10.18 4.97 -2.87
CA THR A 634 -11.12 3.97 -3.40
C THR A 634 -12.57 4.26 -3.05
N GLN A 635 -13.45 3.83 -3.94
CA GLN A 635 -14.91 3.85 -3.82
C GLN A 635 -15.42 3.12 -2.56
N THR A 636 -14.65 2.17 -2.02
CA THR A 636 -15.01 1.34 -0.87
C THR A 636 -15.09 2.12 0.45
N VAL A 637 -14.48 3.31 0.55
CA VAL A 637 -14.44 4.07 1.82
C VAL A 637 -15.00 5.48 1.77
N ASP A 638 -15.20 6.08 0.60
CA ASP A 638 -16.08 7.25 0.54
C ASP A 638 -17.58 6.85 0.45
N GLY A 639 -17.88 5.57 0.19
CA GLY A 639 -19.24 5.02 0.13
C GLY A 639 -20.08 5.57 -1.02
N THR A 640 -19.46 6.21 -2.01
CA THR A 640 -20.13 6.99 -3.04
C THR A 640 -19.54 6.66 -4.41
N GLY A 641 -20.38 6.53 -5.44
CA GLY A 641 -19.91 6.39 -6.83
C GLY A 641 -19.32 7.70 -7.35
N SER A 642 -18.24 8.15 -6.71
CA SER A 642 -17.68 9.49 -6.80
C SER A 642 -16.56 9.61 -7.83
N VAL A 643 -16.26 10.86 -8.16
CA VAL A 643 -15.18 11.27 -9.04
C VAL A 643 -14.14 12.02 -8.20
N ASP A 644 -12.95 11.42 -8.07
CA ASP A 644 -11.76 11.99 -7.46
C ASP A 644 -10.88 12.66 -8.50
N THR A 645 -10.53 13.94 -8.31
CA THR A 645 -9.83 14.76 -9.30
C THR A 645 -8.84 15.74 -8.66
N LEU A 646 -7.97 16.32 -9.49
CA LEU A 646 -7.03 17.38 -9.11
C LEU A 646 -6.16 17.03 -7.89
N PRO A 647 -5.40 15.91 -7.94
CA PRO A 647 -4.56 15.51 -6.84
C PRO A 647 -3.38 16.48 -6.67
N TYR A 648 -3.08 16.85 -5.43
CA TYR A 648 -1.86 17.57 -5.03
C TYR A 648 -1.10 16.78 -3.99
N VAL A 649 0.22 16.97 -3.96
CA VAL A 649 1.13 16.25 -3.05
C VAL A 649 2.16 17.19 -2.45
N ALA A 650 2.52 16.95 -1.18
CA ALA A 650 3.65 17.58 -0.51
C ALA A 650 4.44 16.54 0.29
N ALA A 651 5.77 16.61 0.24
CA ALA A 651 6.66 15.73 1.00
C ALA A 651 6.74 16.14 2.47
N LEU A 652 6.73 15.19 3.39
CA LEU A 652 6.81 15.42 4.84
C LEU A 652 8.22 15.13 5.36
N ALA A 653 8.54 15.70 6.52
CA ALA A 653 9.87 15.62 7.15
C ALA A 653 10.32 14.17 7.49
N ASP A 654 9.37 13.24 7.62
CA ASP A 654 9.60 11.82 7.87
C ASP A 654 9.82 10.98 6.62
N GLY A 655 9.89 11.61 5.45
CA GLY A 655 10.05 10.95 4.17
C GLY A 655 8.74 10.47 3.56
N GLY A 656 7.63 10.50 4.29
CA GLY A 656 6.29 10.32 3.75
C GLY A 656 5.82 11.53 2.94
N TYR A 657 4.55 11.51 2.57
CA TYR A 657 3.91 12.59 1.83
C TYR A 657 2.42 12.67 2.14
N VAL A 658 1.85 13.86 1.98
CA VAL A 658 0.41 14.09 2.10
C VAL A 658 -0.18 14.30 0.71
N VAL A 659 -1.30 13.63 0.43
CA VAL A 659 -2.05 13.75 -0.83
C VAL A 659 -3.41 14.35 -0.55
N THR A 660 -3.82 15.35 -1.34
CA THR A 660 -5.19 15.87 -1.36
C THR A 660 -5.81 15.68 -2.72
N TRP A 661 -7.13 15.60 -2.76
CA TRP A 661 -7.90 15.61 -4.00
C TRP A 661 -9.29 16.21 -3.77
N THR A 662 -9.93 16.61 -4.86
CA THR A 662 -11.34 17.00 -4.87
C THR A 662 -12.19 15.76 -5.16
N ASN A 663 -13.05 15.41 -4.20
CA ASN A 663 -14.03 14.32 -4.29
C ASN A 663 -15.41 14.90 -4.59
N SER A 664 -16.15 14.30 -5.52
CA SER A 664 -17.49 14.77 -5.91
C SER A 664 -18.43 13.61 -6.21
N ASN A 665 -19.70 13.73 -5.79
CA ASN A 665 -20.66 12.62 -5.78
C ASN A 665 -21.43 12.37 -7.10
N GLN A 666 -21.21 13.15 -8.17
CA GLN A 666 -21.86 12.94 -9.48
C GLN A 666 -20.99 13.43 -10.65
N ASP A 667 -20.98 12.61 -11.71
CA ASP A 667 -20.50 12.82 -13.10
C ASP A 667 -19.49 13.97 -13.31
N TYR A 668 -18.35 13.64 -13.91
CA TYR A 668 -17.33 14.55 -14.44
C TYR A 668 -17.90 15.75 -15.25
N LYS A 669 -19.15 15.64 -15.72
CA LYS A 669 -19.85 16.63 -16.57
C LYS A 669 -20.95 17.45 -15.88
N VAL A 670 -21.16 17.40 -14.57
CA VAL A 670 -22.31 18.11 -13.96
C VAL A 670 -21.91 18.87 -12.69
N ASN A 671 -22.56 20.02 -12.50
CA ASN A 671 -22.51 20.86 -11.31
C ASN A 671 -22.26 20.08 -10.02
N SER A 672 -21.01 20.07 -9.52
CA SER A 672 -20.67 19.44 -8.24
C SER A 672 -21.24 20.29 -7.10
N LEU A 673 -22.53 20.12 -6.85
CA LEU A 673 -23.29 20.81 -5.81
C LEU A 673 -22.85 20.39 -4.39
N THR A 674 -21.89 19.46 -4.28
CA THR A 674 -21.41 18.82 -3.04
C THR A 674 -19.98 18.24 -3.25
N ALA A 675 -19.04 19.05 -3.74
CA ALA A 675 -17.63 18.62 -3.80
C ALA A 675 -16.95 18.87 -2.47
N ASP A 676 -16.04 17.98 -2.07
CA ASP A 676 -15.24 18.11 -0.85
C ASP A 676 -13.75 17.96 -1.17
N ILE A 677 -12.91 18.53 -0.31
CA ILE A 677 -11.49 18.16 -0.29
C ILE A 677 -11.29 16.97 0.65
N LYS A 678 -10.62 15.94 0.16
CA LYS A 678 -10.14 14.81 0.95
C LYS A 678 -8.62 14.88 1.03
N SER A 679 -8.08 14.28 2.09
CA SER A 679 -6.64 14.10 2.21
C SER A 679 -6.28 12.89 3.03
N VAL A 680 -5.15 12.28 2.68
CA VAL A 680 -4.51 11.18 3.43
C VAL A 680 -3.02 11.46 3.52
N ILE A 681 -2.39 10.85 4.51
CA ILE A 681 -0.94 10.84 4.65
C ILE A 681 -0.47 9.45 4.25
N VAL A 682 0.64 9.40 3.53
CA VAL A 682 1.28 8.19 3.03
C VAL A 682 2.69 8.12 3.62
N ASN A 683 3.07 6.96 4.11
CA ASN A 683 4.41 6.70 4.62
C ASN A 683 5.42 6.63 3.46
N ALA A 684 6.72 6.69 3.78
CA ALA A 684 7.78 6.63 2.78
C ALA A 684 7.79 5.32 1.97
N ASP A 685 7.25 4.25 2.56
CA ASP A 685 7.12 2.93 1.93
C ASP A 685 5.88 2.80 1.02
N GLY A 686 5.08 3.86 0.90
CA GLY A 686 3.83 3.87 0.12
C GLY A 686 2.61 3.36 0.87
N SER A 687 2.73 2.87 2.11
CA SER A 687 1.55 2.51 2.90
C SER A 687 0.76 3.76 3.30
N ILE A 688 -0.57 3.72 3.19
CA ILE A 688 -1.41 4.81 3.70
C ILE A 688 -1.38 4.79 5.22
N ARG A 689 -1.10 5.95 5.84
CA ARG A 689 -0.99 6.10 7.29
C ARG A 689 -2.33 5.87 7.97
N GLY A 690 -2.33 4.98 8.95
CA GLY A 690 -3.51 4.62 9.73
C GLY A 690 -3.85 5.60 10.85
N GLU A 691 -5.09 5.55 11.33
CA GLU A 691 -5.46 6.27 12.56
C GLU A 691 -4.66 5.75 13.76
N GLY A 692 -4.00 6.66 14.48
CA GLY A 692 -3.17 6.32 15.65
C GLY A 692 -1.79 5.77 15.33
N GLU A 693 -1.43 5.61 14.05
CA GLU A 693 -0.07 5.26 13.64
C GLU A 693 0.90 6.39 14.01
N ALA A 694 1.98 6.04 14.72
CA ALA A 694 3.00 7.00 15.11
C ALA A 694 3.96 7.21 13.93
N PRO A 695 4.09 8.45 13.40
CA PRO A 695 5.02 8.69 12.31
C PRO A 695 6.46 8.56 12.80
N SER A 696 7.35 8.12 11.89
CA SER A 696 8.78 8.33 12.06
C SER A 696 9.08 9.84 12.20
N MET A 697 10.13 10.21 12.93
CA MET A 697 10.40 11.62 13.23
C MET A 697 11.23 12.34 12.14
N SER A 698 11.88 11.60 11.24
CA SER A 698 12.74 12.18 10.21
C SER A 698 13.05 11.21 9.07
N ALA A 699 13.43 11.73 7.91
CA ALA A 699 14.00 10.97 6.81
C ALA A 699 15.38 11.48 6.36
N LYS A 700 16.16 10.61 5.74
CA LYS A 700 17.49 10.96 5.23
C LYS A 700 17.89 10.18 3.97
N TYR A 701 18.51 10.87 3.03
CA TYR A 701 19.24 10.27 1.91
C TYR A 701 20.75 10.27 2.19
N LEU A 702 21.40 9.12 2.06
CA LEU A 702 22.82 8.90 2.27
C LEU A 702 23.45 8.33 1.01
N THR A 703 24.57 8.90 0.56
CA THR A 703 25.27 8.48 -0.66
C THR A 703 26.76 8.80 -0.58
N GLY A 704 27.60 8.02 -1.26
CA GLY A 704 29.05 8.24 -1.32
C GLY A 704 29.88 6.96 -1.28
N GLU A 705 31.16 7.11 -0.96
CA GLU A 705 32.12 6.01 -0.75
C GLU A 705 32.24 5.65 0.75
N GLY A 706 32.59 4.40 1.05
CA GLY A 706 32.88 3.95 2.43
C GLY A 706 31.65 3.49 3.22
N GLU A 707 31.44 4.04 4.42
CA GLU A 707 30.35 3.62 5.31
C GLU A 707 29.16 4.59 5.23
N LEU A 708 27.96 4.06 5.03
CA LEU A 708 26.69 4.79 5.14
C LEU A 708 25.95 4.28 6.38
N ILE A 709 25.78 5.16 7.36
CA ILE A 709 25.11 4.85 8.63
C ILE A 709 23.87 5.72 8.75
N GLY A 710 22.71 5.07 8.76
CA GLY A 710 21.40 5.68 8.90
C GLY A 710 21.09 6.12 10.33
N THR A 711 19.82 6.37 10.59
CA THR A 711 19.31 6.93 11.84
C THR A 711 18.17 6.07 12.36
N ASP A 712 17.47 6.52 13.40
CA ASP A 712 16.22 5.87 13.83
C ASP A 712 15.00 6.28 12.95
N GLY A 713 15.23 7.11 11.92
CA GLY A 713 14.22 7.56 10.97
C GLY A 713 14.27 6.80 9.65
N VAL A 714 13.43 7.14 8.67
CA VAL A 714 13.48 6.49 7.33
C VAL A 714 14.74 6.88 6.58
N ASN A 715 15.55 5.91 6.16
CA ASN A 715 16.80 6.15 5.47
C ASN A 715 16.79 5.53 4.07
N THR A 716 17.34 6.27 3.11
CA THR A 716 17.78 5.70 1.82
C THR A 716 19.30 5.69 1.80
N LEU A 717 19.91 4.51 1.74
CA LEU A 717 21.34 4.30 1.64
C LEU A 717 21.70 3.91 0.21
N ASP A 718 22.29 4.83 -0.53
CA ASP A 718 22.68 4.64 -1.92
C ASP A 718 24.16 4.25 -2.05
N GLY A 719 24.40 2.94 -2.12
CA GLY A 719 25.74 2.36 -2.23
C GLY A 719 26.34 2.39 -3.63
N ARG A 720 25.62 2.88 -4.64
CA ARG A 720 26.09 2.88 -6.04
C ARG A 720 27.31 3.74 -6.27
N HIS A 721 27.62 4.64 -5.33
CA HIS A 721 28.81 5.49 -5.36
C HIS A 721 30.01 4.94 -4.57
N GLY A 722 30.01 3.64 -4.26
CA GLY A 722 31.18 2.95 -3.70
C GLY A 722 31.12 2.75 -2.18
N ALA A 723 29.92 2.72 -1.60
CA ALA A 723 29.77 2.33 -0.21
C ALA A 723 30.05 0.83 -0.05
N THR A 724 30.78 0.46 1.00
CA THR A 724 31.10 -0.92 1.35
C THR A 724 30.37 -1.39 2.61
N VAL A 725 29.88 -0.47 3.45
CA VAL A 725 29.07 -0.80 4.64
C VAL A 725 27.82 0.08 4.62
N MET A 726 26.66 -0.54 4.77
CA MET A 726 25.36 0.14 4.84
C MET A 726 24.57 -0.41 6.04
N GLU A 727 24.41 0.43 7.07
CA GLU A 727 23.62 0.11 8.27
C GLU A 727 22.46 1.10 8.34
N ALA A 728 21.25 0.63 8.08
CA ALA A 728 20.10 1.51 7.87
C ALA A 728 19.52 1.99 9.21
N GLY A 729 19.33 1.11 10.19
CA GLY A 729 19.03 1.49 11.57
C GLY A 729 17.61 1.08 11.97
N ASN A 730 16.83 2.01 12.52
CA ASN A 730 15.40 1.74 12.75
C ASN A 730 14.59 2.51 11.70
N GLY A 731 13.51 1.93 11.21
CA GLY A 731 12.67 2.55 10.19
C GLY A 731 12.41 1.57 9.05
N ASN A 732 11.52 1.95 8.12
CA ASN A 732 11.35 1.18 6.89
C ASN A 732 12.29 1.80 5.85
N ASP A 733 13.46 1.20 5.65
CA ASP A 733 14.56 1.82 4.91
C ASP A 733 14.70 1.26 3.49
N TYR A 734 15.37 2.04 2.63
CA TYR A 734 15.73 1.65 1.27
C TYR A 734 17.26 1.55 1.14
N ILE A 735 17.77 0.42 0.69
CA ILE A 735 19.21 0.20 0.50
C ILE A 735 19.45 -0.13 -0.98
N ILE A 736 20.15 0.74 -1.69
CA ILE A 736 20.34 0.65 -3.15
C ILE A 736 21.75 0.16 -3.46
N ILE A 737 21.84 -0.96 -4.18
CA ILE A 737 23.10 -1.55 -4.62
C ILE A 737 23.09 -1.86 -6.11
N LYS A 738 24.27 -1.82 -6.73
CA LYS A 738 24.46 -2.13 -8.16
C LYS A 738 25.30 -3.39 -8.43
N ASP A 739 25.96 -3.87 -7.39
CA ASP A 739 26.86 -5.02 -7.43
C ASP A 739 27.02 -5.62 -6.02
N THR A 740 27.70 -6.76 -5.92
CA THR A 740 27.88 -7.52 -4.67
C THR A 740 29.21 -7.23 -3.97
N ASN A 741 29.93 -6.18 -4.38
CA ASN A 741 31.23 -5.79 -3.81
C ASN A 741 31.07 -4.85 -2.60
N PHE A 742 30.35 -5.32 -1.59
CA PHE A 742 30.25 -4.68 -0.28
C PHE A 742 30.72 -5.66 0.81
N ASP A 743 30.95 -5.11 2.00
CA ASP A 743 31.36 -5.84 3.20
C ASP A 743 30.15 -6.17 4.08
N LEU A 744 29.20 -5.24 4.23
CA LEU A 744 28.02 -5.40 5.08
C LEU A 744 26.82 -4.56 4.59
N ILE A 745 25.65 -5.17 4.65
CA ILE A 745 24.33 -4.54 4.59
C ILE A 745 23.52 -5.03 5.79
N ASP A 746 22.93 -4.10 6.52
CA ASP A 746 22.02 -4.38 7.62
C ASP A 746 20.86 -3.39 7.55
N GLY A 747 19.64 -3.89 7.33
CA GLY A 747 18.42 -3.05 7.40
C GLY A 747 18.10 -2.62 8.84
N GLY A 748 18.46 -3.43 9.84
CA GLY A 748 18.14 -3.16 11.23
C GLY A 748 16.71 -3.55 11.59
N THR A 749 15.89 -2.62 12.11
CA THR A 749 14.49 -2.91 12.50
C THR A 749 13.51 -2.13 11.66
N GLY A 750 12.45 -2.79 11.22
CA GLY A 750 11.40 -2.20 10.40
C GLY A 750 11.11 -3.13 9.25
N SER A 751 10.54 -2.59 8.16
CA SER A 751 10.38 -3.31 6.90
C SER A 751 11.35 -2.73 5.88
N ASP A 752 12.48 -3.39 5.69
CA ASP A 752 13.59 -2.85 4.90
C ASP A 752 13.60 -3.41 3.46
N THR A 753 13.95 -2.54 2.51
CA THR A 753 13.94 -2.84 1.08
C THR A 753 15.33 -2.77 0.47
N LEU A 754 15.84 -3.90 -0.03
CA LEU A 754 17.04 -3.96 -0.85
C LEU A 754 16.69 -3.76 -2.32
N VAL A 755 17.19 -2.68 -2.91
CA VAL A 755 17.01 -2.34 -4.33
C VAL A 755 18.22 -2.78 -5.14
N TRP A 756 17.99 -3.65 -6.11
CA TRP A 756 18.99 -4.16 -7.05
C TRP A 756 18.99 -3.33 -8.34
N ASP A 757 19.87 -2.33 -8.41
CA ASP A 757 20.06 -1.47 -9.57
C ASP A 757 21.22 -2.00 -10.45
N SER A 758 21.01 -3.15 -11.09
CA SER A 758 22.04 -3.79 -11.91
C SER A 758 21.53 -4.45 -13.18
N LYS A 759 22.44 -4.65 -14.13
CA LYS A 759 22.20 -5.47 -15.34
C LYS A 759 22.51 -6.95 -15.13
N ALA A 760 23.12 -7.30 -14.00
CA ALA A 760 23.48 -8.66 -13.66
C ALA A 760 22.37 -9.33 -12.87
N ASP A 761 22.34 -10.66 -12.87
CA ASP A 761 21.47 -11.45 -12.00
C ASP A 761 21.94 -11.35 -10.54
N LEU A 762 21.01 -11.56 -9.60
CA LEU A 762 21.27 -11.58 -8.16
C LEU A 762 21.12 -13.01 -7.62
N ASN A 763 22.18 -13.52 -7.01
CA ASN A 763 22.14 -14.81 -6.31
C ASN A 763 22.33 -14.57 -4.81
N LEU A 764 21.28 -14.82 -4.01
CA LEU A 764 21.32 -14.51 -2.58
C LEU A 764 22.35 -15.34 -1.82
N GLY A 765 22.57 -16.59 -2.24
CA GLY A 765 23.59 -17.47 -1.68
C GLY A 765 25.00 -16.87 -1.70
N ASP A 766 25.30 -15.97 -2.63
CA ASP A 766 26.61 -15.32 -2.76
C ASP A 766 26.83 -14.17 -1.77
N ILE A 767 25.75 -13.67 -1.13
CA ILE A 767 25.78 -12.49 -0.25
C ILE A 767 25.26 -12.76 1.17
N LEU A 768 24.84 -13.99 1.51
CA LEU A 768 24.25 -14.32 2.82
C LEU A 768 25.11 -13.91 4.02
N SER A 769 26.43 -14.01 3.92
CA SER A 769 27.30 -13.63 5.05
C SER A 769 27.44 -12.11 5.23
N LYS A 770 26.77 -11.32 4.39
CA LYS A 770 26.96 -9.88 4.27
C LYS A 770 25.65 -9.10 4.37
N VAL A 771 24.48 -9.74 4.27
CA VAL A 771 23.19 -9.05 4.26
C VAL A 771 22.30 -9.59 5.36
N ASN A 772 21.73 -8.71 6.17
CA ASN A 772 20.85 -9.04 7.27
C ASN A 772 19.65 -8.07 7.29
N SER A 773 18.55 -8.52 7.89
CA SER A 773 17.33 -7.74 8.14
C SER A 773 16.78 -7.08 6.87
N ILE A 774 16.43 -7.87 5.87
CA ILE A 774 15.77 -7.41 4.64
C ILE A 774 14.48 -8.19 4.44
N GLU A 775 13.36 -7.48 4.40
CA GLU A 775 12.03 -8.05 4.19
C GLU A 775 11.57 -7.93 2.72
N THR A 776 12.12 -6.97 1.96
CA THR A 776 11.77 -6.77 0.55
C THR A 776 13.00 -6.68 -0.34
N ILE A 777 12.95 -7.36 -1.50
CA ILE A 777 13.91 -7.20 -2.60
C ILE A 777 13.17 -6.61 -3.80
N TYR A 778 13.70 -5.52 -4.35
CA TYR A 778 13.21 -4.93 -5.58
C TYR A 778 14.25 -5.06 -6.70
N LEU A 779 13.90 -5.77 -7.77
CA LEU A 779 14.79 -6.04 -8.92
C LEU A 779 14.88 -4.87 -9.92
N GLY A 780 14.05 -3.84 -9.74
CA GLY A 780 13.93 -2.75 -10.70
C GLY A 780 13.04 -3.09 -11.89
N ASP A 781 12.75 -2.09 -12.73
CA ASP A 781 11.94 -2.27 -13.96
C ASP A 781 12.80 -2.07 -15.23
N GLU A 782 14.07 -1.66 -15.10
CA GLU A 782 14.89 -1.25 -16.25
C GLU A 782 15.60 -2.40 -16.96
N ASN A 783 15.89 -3.46 -16.23
CA ASN A 783 16.70 -4.58 -16.71
C ASN A 783 15.94 -5.88 -16.47
N ALA A 784 16.14 -6.87 -17.32
CA ALA A 784 15.71 -8.23 -17.04
C ALA A 784 16.72 -8.86 -16.10
N ASN A 785 16.31 -9.17 -14.87
CA ASN A 785 17.15 -9.79 -13.85
C ASN A 785 16.55 -11.10 -13.35
N THR A 786 17.40 -12.07 -13.05
CA THR A 786 17.03 -13.29 -12.33
C THR A 786 17.47 -13.20 -10.88
N LEU A 787 16.54 -13.35 -9.94
CA LEU A 787 16.82 -13.58 -8.52
C LEU A 787 16.89 -15.08 -8.24
N THR A 788 18.03 -15.59 -7.78
CA THR A 788 18.15 -16.98 -7.30
C THR A 788 18.05 -17.04 -5.78
N ILE A 789 17.15 -17.89 -5.27
CA ILE A 789 16.81 -17.99 -3.85
C ILE A 789 16.52 -19.44 -3.43
N SER A 790 16.96 -19.79 -2.22
CA SER A 790 16.62 -21.00 -1.46
C SER A 790 15.91 -20.65 -0.15
N ILE A 791 15.37 -21.65 0.54
CA ILE A 791 14.79 -21.44 1.88
C ILE A 791 15.82 -20.91 2.90
N ASP A 792 17.05 -21.42 2.87
CA ASP A 792 18.12 -20.97 3.77
C ASP A 792 18.48 -19.50 3.53
N ASP A 793 18.40 -19.05 2.27
CA ASP A 793 18.65 -17.66 1.93
C ASP A 793 17.59 -16.74 2.55
N LEU A 794 16.31 -17.11 2.42
CA LEU A 794 15.19 -16.35 2.96
C LEU A 794 15.27 -16.22 4.48
N LEU A 795 15.48 -17.34 5.17
CA LEU A 795 15.53 -17.39 6.65
C LEU A 795 16.76 -16.69 7.22
N SER A 796 17.83 -16.55 6.43
CA SER A 796 19.03 -15.85 6.87
C SER A 796 18.92 -14.34 6.69
N ILE A 797 18.22 -13.88 5.66
CA ILE A 797 18.17 -12.45 5.30
C ILE A 797 16.96 -11.74 5.95
N SER A 798 15.80 -12.40 6.07
CA SER A 798 14.58 -11.79 6.61
C SER A 798 14.48 -11.97 8.11
N SER A 799 14.08 -10.91 8.82
CA SER A 799 13.82 -10.98 10.26
C SER A 799 12.43 -11.53 10.61
N THR A 800 11.57 -11.70 9.60
CA THR A 800 10.15 -12.05 9.74
C THR A 800 9.80 -13.42 9.17
N ASP A 801 10.80 -14.19 8.74
CA ASP A 801 10.65 -15.39 7.91
C ASP A 801 9.81 -15.13 6.65
N MET A 802 9.74 -13.87 6.21
CA MET A 802 8.98 -13.47 5.03
C MET A 802 9.83 -12.60 4.12
N LEU A 803 9.81 -12.90 2.83
CA LEU A 803 10.48 -12.09 1.82
C LEU A 803 9.50 -11.72 0.72
N VAL A 804 9.42 -10.42 0.43
CA VAL A 804 8.67 -9.86 -0.69
C VAL A 804 9.63 -9.57 -1.84
N VAL A 805 9.30 -10.03 -3.03
CA VAL A 805 10.07 -9.82 -4.26
C VAL A 805 9.21 -9.04 -5.24
N GLN A 806 9.74 -7.91 -5.68
CA GLN A 806 9.11 -6.97 -6.61
C GLN A 806 10.03 -6.73 -7.81
N GLY A 807 9.46 -6.35 -8.95
CA GLY A 807 10.21 -6.19 -10.20
C GLY A 807 9.32 -6.00 -11.43
N GLY A 808 9.96 -5.88 -12.58
CA GLY A 808 9.32 -5.75 -13.88
C GLY A 808 8.81 -7.08 -14.45
N ASP A 809 8.05 -7.00 -15.55
CA ASP A 809 7.51 -8.17 -16.28
C ASP A 809 8.57 -8.99 -17.03
N THR A 810 9.81 -8.50 -17.08
CA THR A 810 10.95 -9.21 -17.66
C THR A 810 11.82 -9.94 -16.63
N ASP A 811 11.51 -9.79 -15.34
CA ASP A 811 12.28 -10.41 -14.26
C ASP A 811 11.88 -11.85 -14.02
N LEU A 812 12.79 -12.59 -13.38
CA LEU A 812 12.62 -14.00 -13.05
C LEU A 812 12.99 -14.26 -11.58
N VAL A 813 12.25 -15.14 -10.92
CA VAL A 813 12.69 -15.75 -9.65
C VAL A 813 12.97 -17.23 -9.87
N LYS A 814 14.20 -17.65 -9.55
CA LYS A 814 14.63 -19.03 -9.59
C LYS A 814 14.68 -19.64 -8.20
N LEU A 815 13.85 -20.65 -7.97
CA LEU A 815 13.80 -21.40 -6.71
C LEU A 815 14.78 -22.58 -6.76
N VAL A 816 15.77 -22.60 -5.86
CA VAL A 816 16.81 -23.66 -5.82
C VAL A 816 16.22 -25.04 -5.47
N ASP A 817 15.18 -25.06 -4.65
CA ASP A 817 14.49 -26.23 -4.09
C ASP A 817 13.00 -26.23 -4.45
N GLN A 818 12.68 -26.08 -5.74
CA GLN A 818 11.31 -25.89 -6.24
C GLN A 818 10.28 -26.88 -5.66
N ASP A 819 10.64 -28.15 -5.44
CA ASP A 819 9.73 -29.17 -4.91
C ASP A 819 9.30 -28.92 -3.44
N GLY A 820 10.08 -28.12 -2.69
CA GLY A 820 9.78 -27.73 -1.31
C GLY A 820 8.81 -26.55 -1.21
N TRP A 821 8.68 -25.74 -2.28
CA TRP A 821 7.79 -24.58 -2.32
C TRP A 821 6.39 -24.94 -2.82
N VAL A 822 5.38 -24.52 -2.07
CA VAL A 822 3.97 -24.77 -2.37
C VAL A 822 3.26 -23.44 -2.53
N SER A 823 2.51 -23.27 -3.63
CA SER A 823 1.69 -22.08 -3.85
C SER A 823 0.57 -21.98 -2.81
N ALA A 824 0.57 -20.90 -2.04
CA ALA A 824 -0.52 -20.55 -1.13
C ALA A 824 -1.69 -19.86 -1.87
N GLY A 825 -1.47 -19.39 -3.10
CA GLY A 825 -2.43 -18.64 -3.91
C GLY A 825 -1.95 -17.20 -4.15
N THR A 826 -2.85 -16.34 -4.61
CA THR A 826 -2.55 -14.92 -4.87
C THR A 826 -3.12 -14.03 -3.79
N GLN A 827 -2.45 -12.92 -3.49
CA GLN A 827 -2.94 -11.89 -2.57
C GLN A 827 -2.64 -10.49 -3.10
N THR A 828 -3.40 -9.50 -2.65
CA THR A 828 -3.15 -8.11 -2.96
C THR A 828 -2.36 -7.48 -1.81
N TYR A 829 -1.29 -6.76 -2.13
CA TYR A 829 -0.50 -6.02 -1.16
C TYR A 829 -0.01 -4.73 -1.81
N ARG A 830 -0.31 -3.58 -1.20
CA ARG A 830 0.03 -2.25 -1.74
C ARG A 830 -0.50 -2.05 -3.16
N GLY A 831 -1.75 -2.44 -3.40
CA GLY A 831 -2.39 -2.35 -4.72
C GLY A 831 -1.93 -3.37 -5.77
N GLU A 832 -0.83 -4.09 -5.52
CA GLU A 832 -0.26 -5.08 -6.44
C GLU A 832 -0.65 -6.51 -6.08
N VAL A 833 -0.74 -7.38 -7.08
CA VAL A 833 -1.02 -8.81 -6.85
C VAL A 833 0.30 -9.58 -6.72
N TYR A 834 0.39 -10.44 -5.71
CA TYR A 834 1.53 -11.32 -5.47
C TYR A 834 1.09 -12.78 -5.54
N GLN A 835 1.92 -13.61 -6.16
CA GLN A 835 1.89 -15.04 -5.99
C GLN A 835 2.66 -15.40 -4.71
N VAL A 836 1.97 -16.01 -3.75
CA VAL A 836 2.53 -16.37 -2.45
C VAL A 836 2.92 -17.85 -2.44
N TYR A 837 4.10 -18.15 -1.91
CA TYR A 837 4.62 -19.49 -1.68
C TYR A 837 4.95 -19.70 -0.21
N THR A 838 4.72 -20.92 0.26
CA THR A 838 5.13 -21.42 1.59
C THR A 838 6.05 -22.61 1.43
N HIS A 839 6.96 -22.82 2.37
CA HIS A 839 7.88 -23.96 2.32
C HIS A 839 7.39 -25.14 3.17
N GLN A 840 7.62 -26.38 2.72
CA GLN A 840 7.17 -27.59 3.42
C GLN A 840 8.00 -27.90 4.68
N GLU A 841 9.27 -27.48 4.72
CA GLU A 841 10.18 -27.76 5.84
C GLU A 841 10.19 -26.66 6.91
N ASN A 842 9.92 -25.41 6.53
CA ASN A 842 9.76 -24.29 7.46
C ASN A 842 8.52 -23.50 7.04
N ILE A 843 7.61 -23.38 7.98
CA ILE A 843 6.21 -23.11 7.68
C ILE A 843 5.88 -21.66 7.94
N ASP A 844 6.69 -21.01 8.77
CA ASP A 844 6.69 -19.57 8.99
C ASP A 844 7.32 -18.87 7.77
N ALA A 845 8.09 -19.62 6.96
CA ALA A 845 8.70 -19.14 5.73
C ALA A 845 7.67 -18.82 4.62
N MET A 846 7.60 -17.54 4.24
CA MET A 846 6.72 -17.05 3.18
C MET A 846 7.48 -16.27 2.13
N LEU A 847 7.34 -16.66 0.86
CA LEU A 847 7.91 -15.95 -0.27
C LEU A 847 6.78 -15.34 -1.11
N TRP A 848 6.75 -14.01 -1.18
CA TRP A 848 5.76 -13.24 -1.94
C TRP A 848 6.42 -12.72 -3.20
N ILE A 849 5.97 -13.16 -4.37
CA ILE A 849 6.55 -12.76 -5.65
C ILE A 849 5.49 -11.97 -6.42
N GLN A 850 5.80 -10.74 -6.82
CA GLN A 850 4.87 -9.92 -7.60
C GLN A 850 4.43 -10.69 -8.85
N HIS A 851 3.13 -10.68 -9.15
CA HIS A 851 2.50 -11.62 -10.09
C HIS A 851 2.99 -11.49 -11.54
N ASN A 852 3.58 -10.36 -11.90
CA ASN A 852 4.21 -10.11 -13.20
C ASN A 852 5.59 -10.76 -13.35
N ILE A 853 6.20 -11.26 -12.27
CA ILE A 853 7.52 -11.91 -12.29
C ILE A 853 7.34 -13.42 -12.50
N ASP A 854 8.06 -13.96 -13.48
CA ASP A 854 7.98 -15.38 -13.81
C ASP A 854 8.82 -16.23 -12.83
N VAL A 855 8.25 -17.32 -12.32
CA VAL A 855 8.92 -18.23 -11.37
C VAL A 855 9.41 -19.49 -12.09
N ILE A 856 10.70 -19.81 -11.94
CA ILE A 856 11.36 -20.95 -12.57
C ILE A 856 12.06 -21.85 -11.53
N GLY A 857 12.28 -23.11 -11.91
CA GLY A 857 13.03 -24.11 -11.13
C GLY A 857 14.44 -24.36 -11.64
#